data_AF-A0A956KYU4-F1
#
_entry.id   AF-A0A956KYU4-F1
#
_cell.length_a   1.000
_cell.length_b   1.000
_cell.length_c   1.000
_cell.angle_alpha   90.00
_cell.angle_beta   90.00
_cell.angle_gamma   90.00
#
_symmetry.space_group_name_H-M   'P 1'
#
loop_
_entity.id
_entity.type
_entity.pdbx_description
1 polymer ?
#
loop_
_entity_poly.entity_id
_entity_poly.type
_entity_poly.pdbx_seq_one_letter_code
_entity_poly.pdbx_strand_id
1 'polypeptide(L)'
;MFASREAQTFLESLAQPERVQDRFLQEQVLAPNVECELGRRYGFDKIRTLEEYRRAVPIGRYDDVADLIERTVQTGEQGLVTGEPIKRFFLTSGSTSKSKYIPVTNRFVRNKSRTFGIYWSMVFASHPAAKQGRMVTNFSDSGKAVRAPGGLPCSSESAYWAGVTRATQLRERPIIPKSIAQIGDSDSRYYAIARILLEETFAVIMTLNPSTILLLFQKVAQFADELLADIERGGIGGDVAVSDEVRAYVAEHYAGNPARAAELRALQAQAPGLLAHRIWPELALAICWRSPMLQPYIDLLEPHFRGVAQRDYILMASEGVMAVPIEDGRSGGALCLGANLYEFVPEDEIDQPNPTVLSPHELEVGRTYVLILSNASGLYRYNIGDVVRVVRLEQRTPVVEFLHRAGSTCSLTGEKLTEDQVTAAVSDVAEQLGLAVEAFTLAPAKQGFPHYVAMVELTHEAEAAVLAEVPRRLDEALALAQAVRDEARALQAPRLTAEALEQVGRILADRGPLRDAKAVLEQAIVEASRSGADETTARAWLSLMFATTTRGTLAEAEQLALGARAAVERVDDDLLRAWLHNNLGIVASEAEDWKTAEQHLEEALELKSQALGEGHVDVGIAWFNLGMMSYSSGNHERALAQLEHAHAIFMDTVGRSHFWTLYALSGQCGAEVGLRHFTAAVERCQSVITRFETSPVPPVWEGRTRFRMAEALWRSGRPEEARTMARQAARVIAPEDPAYARMIEEWLKDPTTNE
;
A
#
# COMPACT_ATOMS: atom_id res chain seq x y z
N MET A 1 2.87 -34.16 -25.97
CA MET A 1 1.55 -34.77 -26.22
C MET A 1 0.63 -34.64 -25.00
N PHE A 2 1.03 -35.03 -23.78
CA PHE A 2 0.21 -34.79 -22.57
C PHE A 2 -0.05 -33.29 -22.30
N ALA A 3 1.01 -32.48 -22.24
CA ALA A 3 0.90 -31.07 -21.80
C ALA A 3 0.04 -30.18 -22.75
N SER A 4 0.02 -30.45 -24.06
CA SER A 4 -0.86 -29.75 -25.00
C SER A 4 -2.34 -30.05 -24.77
N ARG A 5 -2.68 -31.28 -24.33
CA ARG A 5 -4.07 -31.62 -23.95
C ARG A 5 -4.48 -30.91 -22.67
N GLU A 6 -3.56 -30.73 -21.72
CA GLU A 6 -3.85 -29.99 -20.48
C GLU A 6 -4.05 -28.50 -20.74
N ALA A 7 -3.24 -27.88 -21.61
CA ALA A 7 -3.47 -26.51 -22.05
C ALA A 7 -4.82 -26.34 -22.76
N GLN A 8 -5.20 -27.27 -23.65
CA GLN A 8 -6.52 -27.28 -24.25
C GLN A 8 -7.64 -27.44 -23.20
N THR A 9 -7.51 -28.38 -22.27
CA THR A 9 -8.48 -28.56 -21.16
C THR A 9 -8.60 -27.30 -20.29
N PHE A 10 -7.51 -26.57 -20.08
CA PHE A 10 -7.53 -25.29 -19.38
C PHE A 10 -8.32 -24.24 -20.16
N LEU A 11 -8.05 -24.05 -21.46
CA LEU A 11 -8.78 -23.10 -22.31
C LEU A 11 -10.27 -23.45 -22.46
N GLU A 12 -10.61 -24.74 -22.54
CA GLU A 12 -12.00 -25.24 -22.51
C GLU A 12 -12.69 -25.00 -21.16
N SER A 13 -11.92 -24.97 -20.06
CA SER A 13 -12.46 -24.76 -18.71
C SER A 13 -12.91 -23.31 -18.45
N LEU A 14 -12.44 -22.35 -19.26
CA LEU A 14 -12.76 -20.93 -19.12
C LEU A 14 -14.24 -20.60 -19.44
N ALA A 15 -14.96 -21.52 -20.09
CA ALA A 15 -16.41 -21.42 -20.30
C ALA A 15 -17.25 -21.86 -19.07
N GLN A 16 -16.66 -22.62 -18.13
CA GLN A 16 -17.40 -23.29 -17.04
C GLN A 16 -16.75 -23.06 -15.66
N PRO A 17 -16.45 -21.80 -15.27
CA PRO A 17 -15.75 -21.48 -14.03
C PRO A 17 -16.38 -22.11 -12.78
N GLU A 18 -17.71 -22.09 -12.67
CA GLU A 18 -18.46 -22.62 -11.53
C GLU A 18 -18.21 -24.12 -11.36
N ARG A 19 -18.39 -24.88 -12.45
CA ARG A 19 -18.24 -26.33 -12.47
C ARG A 19 -16.80 -26.78 -12.13
N VAL A 20 -15.81 -25.98 -12.50
CA VAL A 20 -14.40 -26.26 -12.21
C VAL A 20 -14.09 -25.99 -10.75
N GLN A 21 -14.59 -24.88 -10.20
CA GLN A 21 -14.42 -24.47 -8.81
C GLN A 21 -15.18 -25.39 -7.85
N ASP A 22 -16.42 -25.77 -8.15
CA ASP A 22 -17.20 -26.76 -7.40
C ASP A 22 -16.47 -28.11 -7.34
N ARG A 23 -15.93 -28.58 -8.48
CA ARG A 23 -15.13 -29.81 -8.50
C ARG A 23 -13.87 -29.68 -7.64
N PHE A 24 -13.20 -28.53 -7.69
CA PHE A 24 -12.02 -28.29 -6.86
C PHE A 24 -12.37 -28.32 -5.37
N LEU A 25 -13.45 -27.65 -4.97
CA LEU A 25 -13.98 -27.67 -3.60
C LEU A 25 -14.23 -29.11 -3.13
N GLN A 26 -14.96 -29.92 -3.91
CA GLN A 26 -15.29 -31.30 -3.52
C GLN A 26 -14.04 -32.21 -3.49
N GLU A 27 -13.24 -32.25 -4.57
CA GLU A 27 -12.18 -33.26 -4.76
C GLU A 27 -10.82 -32.89 -4.14
N GLN A 28 -10.55 -31.59 -3.94
CA GLN A 28 -9.23 -31.10 -3.49
C GLN A 28 -9.29 -30.46 -2.09
N VAL A 29 -10.42 -29.86 -1.70
CA VAL A 29 -10.57 -29.15 -0.41
C VAL A 29 -11.35 -29.98 0.62
N LEU A 30 -12.56 -30.45 0.31
CA LEU A 30 -13.43 -31.10 1.31
C LEU A 30 -13.06 -32.58 1.53
N ALA A 31 -13.31 -33.44 0.54
CA ALA A 31 -13.18 -34.90 0.68
C ALA A 31 -11.80 -35.38 1.20
N PRO A 32 -10.65 -34.79 0.83
CA PRO A 32 -9.35 -35.24 1.32
C PRO A 32 -9.04 -34.83 2.76
N ASN A 33 -9.79 -33.88 3.33
CA ASN A 33 -9.44 -33.19 4.58
C ASN A 33 -10.48 -33.39 5.70
N VAL A 34 -11.56 -34.14 5.48
CA VAL A 34 -12.60 -34.42 6.49
C VAL A 34 -12.02 -34.85 7.85
N GLU A 35 -10.98 -35.69 7.84
CA GLU A 35 -10.39 -36.26 9.06
C GLU A 35 -9.28 -35.41 9.70
N CYS A 36 -8.84 -34.30 9.09
CA CYS A 36 -7.85 -33.43 9.72
C CYS A 36 -8.47 -32.56 10.82
N GLU A 37 -7.65 -32.01 11.72
CA GLU A 37 -8.14 -31.20 12.84
C GLU A 37 -8.99 -30.01 12.35
N LEU A 38 -8.55 -29.29 11.30
CA LEU A 38 -9.34 -28.21 10.68
C LEU A 38 -10.62 -28.72 9.98
N GLY A 39 -10.56 -29.86 9.29
CA GLY A 39 -11.73 -30.41 8.60
C GLY A 39 -12.83 -30.84 9.56
N ARG A 40 -12.46 -31.41 10.71
CA ARG A 40 -13.39 -31.70 11.82
C ARG A 40 -13.89 -30.41 12.49
N ARG A 41 -13.00 -29.42 12.69
CA ARG A 41 -13.34 -28.11 13.29
C ARG A 41 -14.42 -27.36 12.49
N TYR A 42 -14.35 -27.41 11.16
CA TYR A 42 -15.32 -26.77 10.26
C TYR A 42 -16.41 -27.71 9.71
N GLY A 43 -16.44 -28.98 10.09
CA GLY A 43 -17.47 -29.94 9.67
C GLY A 43 -17.49 -30.22 8.16
N PHE A 44 -16.32 -30.45 7.54
CA PHE A 44 -16.19 -30.73 6.10
C PHE A 44 -17.00 -31.95 5.65
N ASP A 45 -17.35 -32.87 6.56
CA ASP A 45 -18.26 -34.00 6.32
C ASP A 45 -19.68 -33.58 5.92
N LYS A 46 -20.12 -32.36 6.29
CA LYS A 46 -21.49 -31.85 6.09
C LYS A 46 -21.64 -30.89 4.92
N ILE A 47 -20.55 -30.29 4.44
CA ILE A 47 -20.55 -29.27 3.39
C ILE A 47 -20.74 -29.93 2.01
N ARG A 48 -21.65 -29.43 1.18
CA ARG A 48 -21.91 -29.91 -0.20
C ARG A 48 -21.86 -28.81 -1.25
N THR A 49 -22.04 -27.56 -0.85
CA THR A 49 -22.06 -26.39 -1.74
C THR A 49 -21.01 -25.35 -1.35
N LEU A 50 -20.65 -24.46 -2.29
CA LEU A 50 -19.79 -23.31 -2.00
C LEU A 50 -20.42 -22.36 -0.96
N GLU A 51 -21.75 -22.22 -0.94
CA GLU A 51 -22.42 -21.37 0.03
C GLU A 51 -22.35 -21.94 1.45
N GLU A 52 -22.55 -23.24 1.64
CA GLU A 52 -22.32 -23.90 2.93
C GLU A 52 -20.85 -23.79 3.37
N TYR A 53 -19.90 -23.88 2.43
CA TYR A 53 -18.49 -23.67 2.70
C TYR A 53 -18.19 -22.24 3.19
N ARG A 54 -18.78 -21.22 2.54
CA ARG A 54 -18.69 -19.81 2.93
C ARG A 54 -19.25 -19.54 4.33
N ARG A 55 -20.30 -20.27 4.75
CA ARG A 55 -20.88 -20.16 6.10
C ARG A 55 -20.08 -20.91 7.17
N ALA A 56 -19.46 -22.04 6.81
CA ALA A 56 -18.77 -22.92 7.76
C ALA A 56 -17.31 -22.53 8.01
N VAL A 57 -16.64 -21.96 7.01
CA VAL A 57 -15.22 -21.54 7.07
C VAL A 57 -15.16 -20.01 7.01
N PRO A 58 -14.57 -19.32 7.99
CA PRO A 58 -14.37 -17.87 7.92
C PRO A 58 -13.27 -17.51 6.91
N ILE A 59 -13.28 -16.28 6.39
CA ILE A 59 -12.10 -15.72 5.72
C ILE A 59 -11.04 -15.44 6.79
N GLY A 60 -9.82 -15.94 6.61
CA GLY A 60 -8.75 -15.86 7.60
C GLY A 60 -7.40 -15.47 7.01
N ARG A 61 -6.48 -15.00 7.86
CA ARG A 61 -5.08 -14.74 7.53
C ARG A 61 -4.19 -15.91 7.98
N TYR A 62 -2.88 -15.78 7.84
CA TYR A 62 -1.93 -16.86 8.19
C TYR A 62 -1.98 -17.17 9.69
N ASP A 63 -2.18 -16.14 10.51
CA ASP A 63 -2.13 -16.23 11.98
C ASP A 63 -3.27 -17.09 12.54
N ASP A 64 -4.44 -17.12 11.89
CA ASP A 64 -5.60 -17.95 12.29
C ASP A 64 -5.34 -19.47 12.20
N VAL A 65 -4.33 -19.88 11.42
CA VAL A 65 -3.88 -21.28 11.28
C VAL A 65 -2.44 -21.48 11.74
N ALA A 66 -1.75 -20.43 12.20
CA ALA A 66 -0.33 -20.47 12.53
C ALA A 66 -0.02 -21.47 13.63
N ASP A 67 -0.83 -21.58 14.69
CA ASP A 67 -0.62 -22.54 15.78
C ASP A 67 -0.56 -24.00 15.30
N LEU A 68 -1.41 -24.36 14.32
CA LEU A 68 -1.45 -25.71 13.77
C LEU A 68 -0.26 -25.98 12.83
N ILE A 69 0.16 -24.97 12.07
CA ILE A 69 1.36 -25.04 11.23
C ILE A 69 2.61 -25.11 12.12
N GLU A 70 2.72 -24.26 13.13
CA GLU A 70 3.82 -24.22 14.09
C GLU A 70 3.92 -25.56 14.84
N ARG A 71 2.81 -26.20 15.24
CA ARG A 71 2.82 -27.58 15.77
C ARG A 71 3.51 -28.55 14.80
N THR A 72 3.11 -28.62 13.53
CA THR A 72 3.79 -29.47 12.54
C THR A 72 5.27 -29.09 12.35
N VAL A 73 5.61 -27.79 12.38
CA VAL A 73 6.99 -27.30 12.28
C VAL A 73 7.85 -27.74 13.47
N GLN A 74 7.31 -27.71 14.68
CA GLN A 74 8.06 -28.05 15.90
C GLN A 74 8.16 -29.56 16.14
N THR A 75 7.06 -30.31 15.96
CA THR A 75 6.97 -31.73 16.36
C THR A 75 6.98 -32.70 15.18
N GLY A 76 6.71 -32.24 13.96
CA GLY A 76 6.46 -33.08 12.80
C GLY A 76 5.03 -33.67 12.73
N GLU A 77 4.15 -33.32 13.67
CA GLU A 77 2.76 -33.81 13.76
C GLU A 77 1.98 -33.57 12.46
N GLN A 78 1.25 -34.60 11.99
CA GLN A 78 0.51 -34.61 10.71
C GLN A 78 -0.99 -34.65 10.96
N GLY A 79 -1.79 -34.33 9.94
CA GLY A 79 -3.26 -34.38 10.04
C GLY A 79 -3.88 -33.16 10.75
N LEU A 80 -3.14 -32.08 10.92
CA LEU A 80 -3.63 -30.85 11.57
C LEU A 80 -4.40 -29.97 10.58
N VAL A 81 -3.69 -29.36 9.62
CA VAL A 81 -4.29 -28.44 8.64
C VAL A 81 -4.82 -29.14 7.39
N THR A 82 -4.26 -30.30 7.03
CA THR A 82 -4.68 -31.12 5.88
C THR A 82 -4.56 -32.60 6.21
N GLY A 83 -5.40 -33.44 5.59
CA GLY A 83 -5.33 -34.90 5.69
C GLY A 83 -4.19 -35.51 4.86
N GLU A 84 -3.63 -34.79 3.88
CA GLU A 84 -2.49 -35.27 3.10
C GLU A 84 -1.16 -34.92 3.81
N PRO A 85 -0.25 -35.88 4.04
CA PRO A 85 0.99 -35.59 4.79
C PRO A 85 1.87 -34.51 4.14
N ILE A 86 2.20 -33.49 4.93
CA ILE A 86 3.07 -32.37 4.55
C ILE A 86 4.49 -32.92 4.33
N LYS A 87 5.09 -32.59 3.18
CA LYS A 87 6.39 -33.11 2.74
C LYS A 87 7.53 -32.12 2.94
N ARG A 88 7.22 -30.83 3.00
CA ARG A 88 8.14 -29.71 3.21
C ARG A 88 7.33 -28.45 3.55
N PHE A 89 8.03 -27.39 3.92
CA PHE A 89 7.49 -26.04 3.93
C PHE A 89 8.18 -25.15 2.88
N PHE A 90 7.42 -24.25 2.27
CA PHE A 90 8.00 -23.08 1.61
C PHE A 90 8.08 -21.93 2.61
N LEU A 91 9.27 -21.37 2.76
CA LEU A 91 9.53 -20.21 3.61
C LEU A 91 9.28 -18.93 2.81
N THR A 92 8.47 -18.03 3.36
CA THR A 92 8.30 -16.67 2.82
C THR A 92 8.90 -15.65 3.78
N SER A 93 9.62 -14.67 3.23
CA SER A 93 10.07 -13.46 3.93
C SER A 93 8.92 -12.46 4.00
N GLY A 94 7.83 -12.83 4.67
CA GLY A 94 6.67 -11.95 4.84
C GLY A 94 7.04 -10.62 5.50
N SER A 95 6.21 -9.60 5.30
CA SER A 95 6.38 -8.25 5.89
C SER A 95 6.22 -8.22 7.43
N THR A 96 5.90 -9.35 8.06
CA THR A 96 5.94 -9.54 9.51
C THR A 96 7.24 -10.21 9.94
N SER A 97 7.71 -9.91 11.15
CA SER A 97 9.05 -10.32 11.67
C SER A 97 9.28 -11.83 11.87
N LYS A 98 8.35 -12.68 11.42
CA LYS A 98 8.48 -14.15 11.39
C LYS A 98 8.19 -14.68 9.98
N SER A 99 9.09 -15.51 9.44
CA SER A 99 8.86 -16.17 8.15
C SER A 99 7.68 -17.14 8.21
N LYS A 100 6.74 -17.06 7.25
CA LYS A 100 5.61 -18.00 7.18
C LYS A 100 6.09 -19.36 6.63
N TYR A 101 5.56 -20.44 7.21
CA TYR A 101 5.82 -21.82 6.80
C TYR A 101 4.64 -22.34 5.96
N ILE A 102 4.66 -22.10 4.66
CA ILE A 102 3.57 -22.53 3.78
C ILE A 102 3.60 -24.06 3.61
N PRO A 103 2.55 -24.82 3.99
CA PRO A 103 2.58 -26.28 3.92
C PRO A 103 2.55 -26.78 2.48
N VAL A 104 3.38 -27.78 2.17
CA VAL A 104 3.49 -28.35 0.81
C VAL A 104 3.23 -29.86 0.83
N THR A 105 2.17 -30.28 0.15
CA THR A 105 1.76 -31.68 -0.07
C THR A 105 2.14 -32.15 -1.48
N ASN A 106 2.01 -33.45 -1.78
CA ASN A 106 2.26 -33.96 -3.14
C ASN A 106 1.24 -33.40 -4.14
N ARG A 107 -0.03 -33.28 -3.71
CA ARG A 107 -1.11 -32.68 -4.50
C ARG A 107 -0.90 -31.19 -4.77
N PHE A 108 -0.41 -30.44 -3.79
CA PHE A 108 0.00 -29.05 -4.00
C PHE A 108 1.06 -28.92 -5.09
N VAL A 109 2.15 -29.69 -5.00
CA VAL A 109 3.21 -29.71 -6.03
C VAL A 109 2.65 -30.12 -7.39
N ARG A 110 1.79 -31.16 -7.44
CA ARG A 110 1.15 -31.61 -8.69
C ARG A 110 0.33 -30.50 -9.35
N ASN A 111 -0.47 -29.75 -8.58
CA ASN A 111 -1.30 -28.67 -9.10
C ASN A 111 -0.43 -27.51 -9.64
N LYS A 112 0.63 -27.11 -8.93
CA LYS A 112 1.60 -26.11 -9.43
C LYS A 112 2.34 -26.60 -10.68
N SER A 113 2.91 -27.81 -10.67
CA SER A 113 3.58 -28.43 -11.83
C SER A 113 2.68 -28.50 -13.07
N ARG A 114 1.41 -28.84 -12.88
CA ARG A 114 0.40 -28.88 -13.95
C ARG A 114 0.18 -27.50 -14.56
N THR A 115 0.13 -26.47 -13.72
CA THR A 115 -0.05 -25.08 -14.16
C THR A 115 1.17 -24.55 -14.93
N PHE A 116 2.38 -24.86 -14.48
CA PHE A 116 3.59 -24.62 -15.28
C PHE A 116 3.55 -25.36 -16.62
N GLY A 117 3.10 -26.62 -16.63
CA GLY A 117 2.94 -27.41 -17.86
C GLY A 117 1.94 -26.81 -18.85
N ILE A 118 0.84 -26.24 -18.35
CA ILE A 118 -0.16 -25.50 -19.14
C ILE A 118 0.47 -24.24 -19.77
N TYR A 119 1.09 -23.38 -18.95
CA TYR A 119 1.75 -22.15 -19.41
C TYR A 119 2.81 -22.44 -20.47
N TRP A 120 3.78 -23.32 -20.17
CA TRP A 120 4.85 -23.66 -21.10
C TRP A 120 4.34 -24.32 -22.38
N SER A 121 3.23 -25.06 -22.33
CA SER A 121 2.61 -25.61 -23.55
C SER A 121 2.04 -24.55 -24.46
N MET A 122 1.42 -23.49 -23.91
CA MET A 122 0.91 -22.36 -24.69
C MET A 122 2.05 -21.50 -25.23
N VAL A 123 3.07 -21.23 -24.42
CA VAL A 123 4.30 -20.53 -24.83
C VAL A 123 4.99 -21.27 -25.97
N PHE A 124 5.27 -22.57 -25.82
CA PHE A 124 5.96 -23.36 -26.86
C PHE A 124 5.10 -23.70 -28.09
N ALA A 125 3.78 -23.53 -28.01
CA ALA A 125 2.90 -23.60 -29.18
C ALA A 125 2.91 -22.28 -29.97
N SER A 126 2.97 -21.14 -29.27
CA SER A 126 3.05 -19.79 -29.87
C SER A 126 4.45 -19.49 -30.42
N HIS A 127 5.49 -19.99 -29.72
CA HIS A 127 6.91 -19.69 -29.97
C HIS A 127 7.73 -20.98 -30.17
N PRO A 128 7.71 -21.58 -31.38
CA PRO A 128 8.48 -22.81 -31.66
C PRO A 128 10.00 -22.66 -31.50
N ALA A 129 10.54 -21.45 -31.66
CA ALA A 129 11.95 -21.15 -31.42
C ALA A 129 12.32 -21.27 -29.93
N ALA A 130 11.48 -20.73 -29.03
CA ALA A 130 11.64 -20.84 -27.58
C ALA A 130 11.65 -22.30 -27.06
N LYS A 131 11.02 -23.21 -27.80
CA LYS A 131 11.01 -24.65 -27.50
C LYS A 131 12.28 -25.39 -27.93
N GLN A 132 12.99 -24.87 -28.93
CA GLN A 132 14.16 -25.49 -29.55
C GLN A 132 15.47 -24.90 -29.02
N GLY A 133 15.50 -23.58 -28.77
CA GLY A 133 16.64 -22.90 -28.19
C GLY A 133 16.71 -23.02 -26.67
N ARG A 134 17.84 -22.60 -26.11
CA ARG A 134 18.11 -22.62 -24.67
C ARG A 134 17.46 -21.40 -23.98
N MET A 135 17.24 -21.50 -22.68
CA MET A 135 16.63 -20.46 -21.85
C MET A 135 17.61 -19.96 -20.78
N VAL A 136 17.76 -18.63 -20.69
CA VAL A 136 18.47 -17.94 -19.63
C VAL A 136 17.53 -17.66 -18.47
N THR A 137 17.92 -18.07 -17.27
CA THR A 137 17.21 -17.91 -16.00
C THR A 137 18.23 -18.07 -14.85
N ASN A 138 17.81 -17.90 -13.60
CA ASN A 138 18.63 -18.03 -12.39
C ASN A 138 19.71 -16.94 -12.22
N PHE A 139 19.34 -15.67 -12.38
CA PHE A 139 20.22 -14.51 -12.12
C PHE A 139 20.67 -14.37 -10.65
N SER A 140 19.99 -15.07 -9.72
CA SER A 140 20.34 -15.13 -8.30
C SER A 140 19.90 -16.46 -7.67
N ASP A 141 20.63 -16.93 -6.66
CA ASP A 141 20.24 -18.08 -5.83
C ASP A 141 20.32 -17.74 -4.34
N SER A 142 19.16 -17.45 -3.75
CA SER A 142 18.99 -17.08 -2.34
C SER A 142 18.78 -18.28 -1.40
N GLY A 143 18.81 -19.52 -1.90
CA GLY A 143 18.33 -20.69 -1.16
C GLY A 143 19.41 -21.53 -0.46
N LYS A 144 19.49 -21.44 0.87
CA LYS A 144 19.97 -22.56 1.70
C LYS A 144 18.77 -23.42 2.11
N ALA A 145 18.80 -24.71 1.77
CA ALA A 145 17.81 -25.65 2.29
C ALA A 145 18.08 -25.89 3.79
N VAL A 146 17.07 -25.65 4.62
CA VAL A 146 17.12 -25.88 6.07
C VAL A 146 16.12 -26.98 6.46
N ARG A 147 16.08 -27.37 7.73
CA ARG A 147 15.05 -28.26 8.27
C ARG A 147 14.34 -27.58 9.42
N ALA A 148 13.03 -27.79 9.51
CA ALA A 148 12.25 -27.49 10.68
C ALA A 148 12.69 -28.38 11.87
N PRO A 149 12.44 -27.97 13.14
CA PRO A 149 12.72 -28.80 14.31
C PRO A 149 12.06 -30.19 14.25
N GLY A 150 10.83 -30.28 13.72
CA GLY A 150 10.13 -31.52 13.40
C GLY A 150 10.71 -32.34 12.23
N GLY A 151 11.92 -32.02 11.77
CA GLY A 151 12.69 -32.75 10.76
C GLY A 151 12.31 -32.49 9.30
N LEU A 152 11.18 -31.83 9.02
CA LEU A 152 10.71 -31.57 7.65
C LEU A 152 11.63 -30.58 6.89
N PRO A 153 11.90 -30.79 5.59
CA PRO A 153 12.66 -29.83 4.78
C PRO A 153 11.95 -28.48 4.63
N CYS A 154 12.74 -27.41 4.60
CA CYS A 154 12.28 -26.04 4.36
C CYS A 154 13.19 -25.35 3.33
N SER A 155 12.61 -24.61 2.39
CA SER A 155 13.32 -23.78 1.40
C SER A 155 12.44 -22.62 0.95
N SER A 156 12.99 -21.64 0.23
CA SER A 156 12.13 -20.79 -0.61
C SER A 156 11.48 -21.65 -1.72
N GLU A 157 10.36 -21.18 -2.28
CA GLU A 157 9.74 -21.83 -3.43
C GLU A 157 10.69 -21.85 -4.65
N SER A 158 11.36 -20.72 -4.94
CA SER A 158 12.28 -20.59 -6.08
C SER A 158 13.42 -21.61 -6.03
N ALA A 159 14.01 -21.84 -4.85
CA ALA A 159 15.06 -22.84 -4.67
C ALA A 159 14.57 -24.29 -4.90
N TYR A 160 13.29 -24.57 -4.59
CA TYR A 160 12.70 -25.87 -4.89
C TYR A 160 12.54 -26.08 -6.40
N TRP A 161 11.92 -25.13 -7.11
CA TRP A 161 11.70 -25.25 -8.56
C TRP A 161 12.98 -25.21 -9.38
N ALA A 162 14.00 -24.47 -8.95
CA ALA A 162 15.35 -24.54 -9.54
C ALA A 162 15.92 -25.96 -9.46
N GLY A 163 15.74 -26.64 -8.32
CA GLY A 163 16.12 -28.04 -8.13
C GLY A 163 15.34 -29.01 -9.04
N VAL A 164 14.02 -28.84 -9.16
CA VAL A 164 13.16 -29.65 -10.04
C VAL A 164 13.53 -29.44 -11.52
N THR A 165 13.78 -28.20 -11.92
CA THR A 165 14.20 -27.82 -13.28
C THR A 165 15.54 -28.45 -13.62
N ARG A 166 16.54 -28.35 -12.74
CA ARG A 166 17.84 -29.02 -12.92
C ARG A 166 17.72 -30.54 -13.02
N ALA A 167 16.84 -31.16 -12.21
CA ALA A 167 16.61 -32.60 -12.23
C ALA A 167 15.83 -33.11 -13.46
N THR A 168 15.25 -32.20 -14.27
CA THR A 168 14.53 -32.54 -15.51
C THR A 168 15.33 -32.15 -16.77
N GLN A 169 16.17 -31.12 -16.69
CA GLN A 169 17.12 -30.69 -17.75
C GLN A 169 18.40 -31.58 -17.83
N LEU A 170 18.26 -32.90 -17.68
CA LEU A 170 19.33 -33.91 -17.53
C LEU A 170 20.32 -34.07 -18.72
N ARG A 171 20.39 -33.12 -19.67
CA ARG A 171 21.16 -33.26 -20.91
C ARG A 171 22.13 -32.12 -21.22
N GLU A 172 22.02 -30.96 -20.56
CA GLU A 172 22.87 -29.80 -20.87
C GLU A 172 23.33 -29.06 -19.60
N ARG A 173 24.47 -28.34 -19.70
CA ARG A 173 24.89 -27.43 -18.63
C ARG A 173 23.94 -26.23 -18.55
N PRO A 174 23.56 -25.75 -17.35
CA PRO A 174 22.87 -24.49 -17.20
C PRO A 174 23.75 -23.35 -17.76
N ILE A 175 23.13 -22.33 -18.37
CA ILE A 175 23.86 -21.17 -18.90
C ILE A 175 24.51 -20.39 -17.75
N ILE A 176 23.71 -20.06 -16.72
CA ILE A 176 24.20 -19.41 -15.50
C ILE A 176 24.42 -20.51 -14.42
N PRO A 177 25.67 -20.77 -13.99
CA PRO A 177 25.96 -21.71 -12.91
C PRO A 177 25.52 -21.18 -11.54
N LYS A 178 25.27 -22.09 -10.61
CA LYS A 178 24.94 -21.76 -9.21
C LYS A 178 26.03 -20.92 -8.54
N SER A 179 27.31 -21.21 -8.77
CA SER A 179 28.43 -20.45 -8.20
C SER A 179 28.41 -18.97 -8.60
N ILE A 180 27.98 -18.65 -9.82
CA ILE A 180 27.80 -17.27 -10.31
C ILE A 180 26.52 -16.65 -9.74
N ALA A 181 25.40 -17.39 -9.73
CA ALA A 181 24.15 -16.91 -9.13
C ALA A 181 24.23 -16.65 -7.61
N GLN A 182 25.27 -17.18 -6.94
CA GLN A 182 25.55 -16.97 -5.51
C GLN A 182 26.57 -15.86 -5.19
N ILE A 183 27.13 -15.17 -6.20
CA ILE A 183 27.98 -14.01 -5.96
C ILE A 183 27.15 -12.94 -5.23
N GLY A 184 27.65 -12.47 -4.08
CA GLY A 184 26.94 -11.50 -3.23
C GLY A 184 26.94 -10.09 -3.81
N ASP A 185 28.13 -9.63 -4.26
CA ASP A 185 28.30 -8.34 -4.92
C ASP A 185 27.52 -8.28 -6.25
N SER A 186 26.80 -7.17 -6.46
CA SER A 186 25.91 -7.05 -7.62
C SER A 186 26.70 -6.88 -8.92
N ASP A 187 27.69 -6.00 -8.92
CA ASP A 187 28.45 -5.67 -10.14
C ASP A 187 29.28 -6.86 -10.60
N SER A 188 30.00 -7.52 -9.68
CA SER A 188 30.74 -8.76 -9.98
C SER A 188 29.83 -9.90 -10.43
N ARG A 189 28.60 -10.01 -9.91
CA ARG A 189 27.61 -11.01 -10.35
C ARG A 189 27.14 -10.73 -11.77
N TYR A 190 26.68 -9.51 -12.05
CA TYR A 190 26.18 -9.16 -13.38
C TYR A 190 27.29 -9.10 -14.42
N TYR A 191 28.51 -8.70 -14.07
CA TYR A 191 29.70 -8.83 -14.94
C TYR A 191 29.94 -10.30 -15.33
N ALA A 192 29.98 -11.21 -14.35
CA ALA A 192 30.19 -12.64 -14.63
C ALA A 192 29.06 -13.26 -15.47
N ILE A 193 27.81 -12.82 -15.27
CA ILE A 193 26.67 -13.23 -16.11
C ILE A 193 26.81 -12.65 -17.52
N ALA A 194 27.05 -11.35 -17.68
CA ALA A 194 27.23 -10.68 -18.97
C ALA A 194 28.36 -11.31 -19.79
N ARG A 195 29.51 -11.56 -19.13
CA ARG A 195 30.68 -12.23 -19.72
C ARG A 195 30.32 -13.57 -20.34
N ILE A 196 29.48 -14.37 -19.68
CA ILE A 196 28.97 -15.63 -20.21
C ILE A 196 27.97 -15.38 -21.35
N LEU A 197 26.94 -14.57 -21.11
CA LEU A 197 25.82 -14.42 -22.03
C LEU A 197 26.24 -13.84 -23.39
N LEU A 198 27.25 -12.98 -23.45
CA LEU A 198 27.74 -12.41 -24.71
C LEU A 198 28.35 -13.44 -25.68
N GLU A 199 28.78 -14.61 -25.19
CA GLU A 199 29.25 -15.75 -26.02
C GLU A 199 28.21 -16.88 -26.18
N GLU A 200 27.09 -16.82 -25.45
CA GLU A 200 26.06 -17.86 -25.45
C GLU A 200 24.96 -17.59 -26.48
N THR A 201 24.40 -18.67 -27.03
CA THR A 201 23.21 -18.62 -27.90
C THR A 201 22.00 -19.16 -27.15
N PHE A 202 20.94 -18.37 -27.05
CA PHE A 202 19.70 -18.69 -26.35
C PHE A 202 18.50 -18.04 -27.04
N ALA A 203 17.32 -18.67 -26.91
CA ALA A 203 16.09 -18.19 -27.53
C ALA A 203 15.11 -17.55 -26.54
N VAL A 204 15.34 -17.73 -25.24
CA VAL A 204 14.48 -17.19 -24.18
C VAL A 204 15.32 -16.54 -23.09
N ILE A 205 14.94 -15.33 -22.66
CA ILE A 205 15.39 -14.75 -21.39
C ILE A 205 14.19 -14.67 -20.43
N MET A 206 14.35 -15.19 -19.21
CA MET A 206 13.29 -15.22 -18.21
C MET A 206 13.77 -14.76 -16.84
N THR A 207 13.05 -13.79 -16.27
CA THR A 207 13.18 -13.34 -14.87
C THR A 207 11.79 -13.20 -14.24
N LEU A 208 11.75 -12.99 -12.93
CA LEU A 208 10.49 -12.60 -12.27
C LEU A 208 10.19 -11.11 -12.51
N ASN A 209 11.16 -10.23 -12.27
CA ASN A 209 11.00 -8.78 -12.43
C ASN A 209 11.81 -8.26 -13.65
N PRO A 210 11.25 -7.39 -14.52
CA PRO A 210 11.97 -6.77 -15.63
C PRO A 210 13.23 -6.02 -15.22
N SER A 211 13.28 -5.42 -14.02
CA SER A 211 14.48 -4.73 -13.51
C SER A 211 15.72 -5.63 -13.46
N THR A 212 15.54 -6.95 -13.30
CA THR A 212 16.65 -7.93 -13.34
C THR A 212 17.25 -8.06 -14.74
N ILE A 213 16.44 -7.90 -15.80
CA ILE A 213 16.92 -7.92 -17.19
C ILE A 213 17.51 -6.56 -17.56
N LEU A 214 16.86 -5.47 -17.14
CA LEU A 214 17.36 -4.11 -17.39
C LEU A 214 18.77 -3.94 -16.78
N LEU A 215 18.96 -4.38 -15.54
CA LEU A 215 20.26 -4.32 -14.87
C LEU A 215 21.33 -5.15 -15.58
N LEU A 216 20.99 -6.30 -16.18
CA LEU A 216 21.92 -7.02 -17.05
C LEU A 216 22.36 -6.14 -18.23
N PHE A 217 21.42 -5.50 -18.92
CA PHE A 217 21.72 -4.70 -20.11
C PHE A 217 22.50 -3.42 -19.76
N GLN A 218 22.16 -2.76 -18.65
CA GLN A 218 22.95 -1.64 -18.10
C GLN A 218 24.39 -2.07 -17.79
N LYS A 219 24.60 -3.22 -17.14
CA LYS A 219 25.97 -3.71 -16.84
C LYS A 219 26.73 -4.20 -18.09
N VAL A 220 26.04 -4.71 -19.10
CA VAL A 220 26.63 -4.97 -20.44
C VAL A 220 27.11 -3.68 -21.11
N ALA A 221 26.35 -2.59 -20.99
CA ALA A 221 26.73 -1.29 -21.54
C ALA A 221 27.85 -0.61 -20.72
N GLN A 222 27.75 -0.64 -19.38
CA GLN A 222 28.72 -0.04 -18.45
C GLN A 222 30.11 -0.65 -18.60
N PHE A 223 30.21 -1.98 -18.66
CA PHE A 223 31.48 -2.72 -18.71
C PHE A 223 31.81 -3.23 -20.12
N ALA A 224 31.30 -2.57 -21.17
CA ALA A 224 31.38 -3.09 -22.54
C ALA A 224 32.84 -3.36 -22.95
N ASP A 225 33.75 -2.42 -22.71
CA ASP A 225 35.13 -2.52 -23.20
C ASP A 225 35.93 -3.59 -22.43
N GLU A 226 35.74 -3.70 -21.11
CA GLU A 226 36.33 -4.75 -20.27
C GLU A 226 35.78 -6.14 -20.64
N LEU A 227 34.47 -6.27 -20.80
CA LEU A 227 33.82 -7.51 -21.24
C LEU A 227 34.32 -7.94 -22.62
N LEU A 228 34.53 -7.00 -23.55
CA LEU A 228 35.05 -7.30 -24.89
C LEU A 228 36.52 -7.71 -24.86
N ALA A 229 37.34 -7.12 -23.99
CA ALA A 229 38.71 -7.56 -23.75
C ALA A 229 38.77 -8.96 -23.10
N ASP A 230 37.88 -9.26 -22.16
CA ASP A 230 37.74 -10.58 -21.53
C ASP A 230 37.16 -11.65 -22.48
N ILE A 231 36.31 -11.27 -23.43
CA ILE A 231 35.87 -12.15 -24.52
C ILE A 231 37.04 -12.46 -25.45
N GLU A 232 37.80 -11.45 -25.88
CA GLU A 232 38.95 -11.65 -26.76
C GLU A 232 40.06 -12.50 -26.12
N ARG A 233 40.39 -12.23 -24.86
CA ARG A 233 41.44 -12.94 -24.08
C ARG A 233 41.00 -14.29 -23.54
N GLY A 234 39.72 -14.43 -23.18
CA GLY A 234 39.22 -15.52 -22.35
C GLY A 234 39.26 -15.22 -20.84
N GLY A 235 38.41 -15.91 -20.08
CA GLY A 235 38.32 -15.75 -18.62
C GLY A 235 37.60 -14.48 -18.15
N ILE A 236 37.91 -14.06 -16.92
CA ILE A 236 37.46 -12.81 -16.26
C ILE A 236 38.69 -12.05 -15.74
N GLY A 237 38.71 -10.73 -15.93
CA GLY A 237 39.77 -9.83 -15.47
C GLY A 237 40.10 -9.93 -13.98
N GLY A 238 41.34 -9.61 -13.61
CA GLY A 238 41.86 -9.80 -12.25
C GLY A 238 41.13 -8.97 -11.18
N ASP A 239 40.61 -7.81 -11.57
CA ASP A 239 40.08 -6.80 -10.64
C ASP A 239 38.60 -7.03 -10.25
N VAL A 240 37.89 -7.93 -10.94
CA VAL A 240 36.49 -8.29 -10.63
C VAL A 240 36.42 -9.16 -9.37
N ALA A 241 35.55 -8.83 -8.41
CA ALA A 241 35.48 -9.50 -7.10
C ALA A 241 34.70 -10.82 -7.13
N VAL A 242 35.25 -11.82 -7.85
CA VAL A 242 34.69 -13.18 -7.98
C VAL A 242 35.61 -14.26 -7.38
N SER A 243 35.02 -15.36 -6.93
CA SER A 243 35.75 -16.49 -6.33
C SER A 243 36.58 -17.28 -7.35
N ASP A 244 37.58 -18.02 -6.87
CA ASP A 244 38.41 -18.91 -7.70
C ASP A 244 37.58 -19.97 -8.43
N GLU A 245 36.48 -20.45 -7.84
CA GLU A 245 35.54 -21.37 -8.48
C GLU A 245 34.89 -20.75 -9.73
N VAL A 246 34.47 -19.48 -9.64
CA VAL A 246 33.88 -18.74 -10.77
C VAL A 246 34.94 -18.47 -11.83
N ARG A 247 36.16 -18.07 -11.43
CA ARG A 247 37.29 -17.82 -12.35
C ARG A 247 37.67 -19.10 -13.11
N ALA A 248 37.79 -20.22 -12.40
CA ALA A 248 38.09 -21.52 -12.98
C ALA A 248 36.99 -21.97 -13.95
N TYR A 249 35.71 -21.83 -13.57
CA TYR A 249 34.58 -22.17 -14.44
C TYR A 249 34.61 -21.39 -15.75
N VAL A 250 34.81 -20.07 -15.69
CA VAL A 250 34.82 -19.25 -16.91
C VAL A 250 36.08 -19.49 -17.75
N ALA A 251 37.25 -19.70 -17.15
CA ALA A 251 38.46 -20.05 -17.88
C ALA A 251 38.36 -21.43 -18.58
N GLU A 252 37.68 -22.41 -17.97
CA GLU A 252 37.45 -23.74 -18.54
C GLU A 252 36.51 -23.69 -19.76
N HIS A 253 35.48 -22.85 -19.72
CA HIS A 253 34.39 -22.85 -20.71
C HIS A 253 34.51 -21.73 -21.77
N TYR A 254 35.26 -20.65 -21.50
CA TYR A 254 35.35 -19.45 -22.34
C TYR A 254 36.83 -19.02 -22.46
N ALA A 255 37.60 -19.82 -23.19
CA ALA A 255 39.06 -19.70 -23.32
C ALA A 255 39.55 -18.58 -24.27
N GLY A 256 38.65 -17.78 -24.85
CA GLY A 256 38.97 -16.64 -25.71
C GLY A 256 38.34 -16.74 -27.10
N ASN A 257 37.73 -15.65 -27.57
CA ASN A 257 36.96 -15.57 -28.80
C ASN A 257 37.10 -14.19 -29.48
N PRO A 258 38.25 -13.92 -30.13
CA PRO A 258 38.50 -12.64 -30.81
C PRO A 258 37.49 -12.31 -31.92
N ALA A 259 36.93 -13.33 -32.58
CA ALA A 259 35.93 -13.14 -33.63
C ALA A 259 34.63 -12.54 -33.06
N ARG A 260 34.14 -13.06 -31.93
CA ARG A 260 32.97 -12.53 -31.25
C ARG A 260 33.21 -11.15 -30.64
N ALA A 261 34.40 -10.91 -30.07
CA ALA A 261 34.76 -9.58 -29.60
C ALA A 261 34.78 -8.54 -30.74
N ALA A 262 35.31 -8.89 -31.91
CA ALA A 262 35.31 -8.02 -33.09
C ALA A 262 33.90 -7.76 -33.64
N GLU A 263 33.03 -8.77 -33.67
CA GLU A 263 31.61 -8.64 -34.05
C GLU A 263 30.87 -7.66 -33.11
N LEU A 264 31.00 -7.86 -31.80
CA LEU A 264 30.34 -7.02 -30.81
C LEU A 264 30.87 -5.57 -30.83
N ARG A 265 32.17 -5.35 -31.02
CA ARG A 265 32.74 -4.00 -31.25
C ARG A 265 32.16 -3.34 -32.51
N ALA A 266 31.96 -4.10 -33.59
CA ALA A 266 31.34 -3.59 -34.80
C ALA A 266 29.85 -3.23 -34.60
N LEU A 267 29.14 -3.90 -33.70
CA LEU A 267 27.77 -3.54 -33.29
C LEU A 267 27.74 -2.31 -32.38
N GLN A 268 28.65 -2.23 -31.39
CA GLN A 268 28.84 -1.08 -30.49
C GLN A 268 29.12 0.22 -31.29
N ALA A 269 29.93 0.12 -32.35
CA ALA A 269 30.24 1.24 -33.24
C ALA A 269 29.06 1.70 -34.12
N GLN A 270 28.05 0.84 -34.34
CA GLN A 270 26.84 1.19 -35.11
C GLN A 270 25.75 1.81 -34.24
N ALA A 271 25.66 1.42 -32.97
CA ALA A 271 24.77 2.02 -31.98
C ALA A 271 25.33 1.75 -30.56
N PRO A 272 25.42 2.77 -29.69
CA PRO A 272 25.83 2.57 -28.30
C PRO A 272 24.85 1.67 -27.54
N GLY A 273 25.33 0.99 -26.49
CA GLY A 273 24.51 0.22 -25.56
C GLY A 273 24.23 -1.25 -25.90
N LEU A 274 24.81 -1.80 -26.98
CA LEU A 274 24.76 -3.25 -27.32
C LEU A 274 23.35 -3.87 -27.22
N LEU A 275 22.38 -3.31 -27.96
CA LEU A 275 20.96 -3.70 -27.90
C LEU A 275 20.73 -5.21 -28.07
N ALA A 276 19.91 -5.79 -27.19
CA ALA A 276 19.78 -7.25 -27.02
C ALA A 276 19.41 -8.00 -28.32
N HIS A 277 18.40 -7.53 -29.06
CA HIS A 277 17.98 -8.11 -30.34
C HIS A 277 19.07 -8.12 -31.44
N ARG A 278 20.15 -7.34 -31.29
CA ARG A 278 21.29 -7.34 -32.22
C ARG A 278 22.38 -8.29 -31.78
N ILE A 279 22.70 -8.31 -30.49
CA ILE A 279 23.76 -9.18 -29.94
C ILE A 279 23.31 -10.64 -29.78
N TRP A 280 22.01 -10.90 -29.60
CA TRP A 280 21.42 -12.23 -29.56
C TRP A 280 20.35 -12.40 -30.64
N PRO A 281 20.73 -12.70 -31.90
CA PRO A 281 19.77 -12.79 -33.01
C PRO A 281 18.77 -13.95 -32.87
N GLU A 282 19.09 -14.98 -32.08
CA GLU A 282 18.19 -16.10 -31.78
C GLU A 282 17.19 -15.79 -30.65
N LEU A 283 17.31 -14.65 -29.96
CA LEU A 283 16.43 -14.27 -28.86
C LEU A 283 15.01 -13.99 -29.37
N ALA A 284 14.14 -15.00 -29.26
CA ALA A 284 12.78 -14.95 -29.76
C ALA A 284 11.75 -14.49 -28.70
N LEU A 285 12.04 -14.68 -27.41
CA LEU A 285 11.07 -14.46 -26.33
C LEU A 285 11.72 -13.91 -25.05
N ALA A 286 11.16 -12.82 -24.54
CA ALA A 286 11.40 -12.32 -23.18
C ALA A 286 10.20 -12.63 -22.28
N ILE A 287 10.46 -13.16 -21.08
CA ILE A 287 9.44 -13.45 -20.08
C ILE A 287 9.80 -12.76 -18.77
N CYS A 288 8.93 -11.87 -18.31
CA CYS A 288 9.04 -11.20 -17.01
C CYS A 288 7.65 -10.72 -16.58
N TRP A 289 7.51 -10.25 -15.34
CA TRP A 289 6.27 -9.64 -14.88
C TRP A 289 6.00 -8.30 -15.60
N ARG A 290 4.77 -8.12 -16.12
CA ARG A 290 4.36 -6.98 -16.95
C ARG A 290 3.16 -6.19 -16.39
N SER A 291 2.98 -6.14 -15.07
CA SER A 291 1.93 -5.27 -14.49
C SER A 291 2.20 -3.78 -14.82
N PRO A 292 1.17 -2.93 -15.02
CA PRO A 292 1.35 -1.51 -15.30
C PRO A 292 2.28 -0.75 -14.35
N MET A 293 2.40 -1.15 -13.07
CA MET A 293 3.36 -0.56 -12.14
C MET A 293 4.83 -0.69 -12.59
N LEU A 294 5.13 -1.69 -13.44
CA LEU A 294 6.46 -1.97 -13.97
C LEU A 294 6.68 -1.32 -15.35
N GLN A 295 5.71 -0.57 -15.88
CA GLN A 295 5.78 0.01 -17.22
C GLN A 295 7.06 0.83 -17.47
N PRO A 296 7.60 1.63 -16.52
CA PRO A 296 8.88 2.33 -16.74
C PRO A 296 10.05 1.38 -17.04
N TYR A 297 10.12 0.22 -16.37
CA TYR A 297 11.13 -0.80 -16.66
C TYR A 297 10.89 -1.48 -18.01
N ILE A 298 9.63 -1.64 -18.43
CA ILE A 298 9.28 -2.20 -19.74
C ILE A 298 9.66 -1.22 -20.87
N ASP A 299 9.44 0.07 -20.68
CA ASP A 299 9.77 1.12 -21.66
C ASP A 299 11.30 1.23 -21.86
N LEU A 300 12.08 1.15 -20.77
CA LEU A 300 13.55 1.07 -20.82
C LEU A 300 14.05 -0.21 -21.50
N LEU A 301 13.29 -1.30 -21.46
CA LEU A 301 13.63 -2.57 -22.12
C LEU A 301 13.22 -2.63 -23.60
N GLU A 302 12.27 -1.82 -24.06
CA GLU A 302 11.76 -1.88 -25.43
C GLU A 302 12.81 -1.66 -26.53
N PRO A 303 13.80 -0.74 -26.41
CA PRO A 303 14.92 -0.64 -27.35
C PRO A 303 15.70 -1.95 -27.52
N HIS A 304 15.78 -2.76 -26.46
CA HIS A 304 16.48 -4.04 -26.45
C HIS A 304 15.63 -5.15 -27.10
N PHE A 305 14.31 -5.13 -26.94
CA PHE A 305 13.38 -6.18 -27.38
C PHE A 305 12.67 -5.95 -28.72
N ARG A 306 13.13 -5.02 -29.55
CA ARG A 306 12.59 -4.82 -30.91
C ARG A 306 12.61 -6.12 -31.73
N GLY A 307 11.43 -6.63 -32.08
CA GLY A 307 11.26 -7.90 -32.81
C GLY A 307 11.29 -9.16 -31.95
N VAL A 308 11.51 -9.03 -30.64
CA VAL A 308 11.45 -10.11 -29.64
C VAL A 308 10.03 -10.16 -29.06
N ALA A 309 9.41 -11.34 -29.01
CA ALA A 309 8.11 -11.47 -28.35
C ALA A 309 8.25 -11.26 -26.84
N GLN A 310 7.23 -10.69 -26.20
CA GLN A 310 7.24 -10.42 -24.75
C GLN A 310 6.01 -11.08 -24.13
N ARG A 311 6.19 -11.88 -23.08
CA ARG A 311 5.10 -12.61 -22.40
C ARG A 311 5.13 -12.33 -20.90
N ASP A 312 3.97 -12.07 -20.30
CA ASP A 312 3.89 -11.91 -18.85
C ASP A 312 4.20 -13.24 -18.14
N TYR A 313 4.73 -13.16 -16.92
CA TYR A 313 4.97 -14.34 -16.10
C TYR A 313 3.69 -14.80 -15.39
N ILE A 314 3.67 -16.05 -14.95
CA ILE A 314 2.53 -16.63 -14.21
C ILE A 314 2.32 -15.84 -12.91
N LEU A 315 1.10 -15.35 -12.66
CA LEU A 315 0.76 -14.74 -11.37
C LEU A 315 0.68 -15.84 -10.31
N MET A 316 1.62 -15.83 -9.37
CA MET A 316 1.75 -16.85 -8.33
C MET A 316 2.43 -16.32 -7.07
N ALA A 317 2.11 -16.96 -5.94
CA ALA A 317 2.76 -16.77 -4.66
C ALA A 317 3.17 -18.15 -4.07
N SER A 318 3.83 -18.17 -2.91
CA SER A 318 4.21 -19.44 -2.27
C SER A 318 2.99 -20.29 -1.90
N GLU A 319 1.87 -19.65 -1.59
CA GLU A 319 0.58 -20.26 -1.22
C GLU A 319 -0.22 -20.85 -2.39
N GLY A 320 0.08 -20.49 -3.64
CA GLY A 320 -0.69 -20.95 -4.80
C GLY A 320 -0.28 -20.31 -6.14
N VAL A 321 -0.76 -20.85 -7.25
CA VAL A 321 -0.80 -20.12 -8.53
C VAL A 321 -2.19 -19.50 -8.67
N MET A 322 -2.29 -18.32 -9.25
CA MET A 322 -3.53 -17.54 -9.38
C MET A 322 -4.00 -17.51 -10.82
N ALA A 323 -3.14 -17.06 -11.74
CA ALA A 323 -3.52 -16.80 -13.12
C ALA A 323 -2.40 -17.14 -14.11
N VAL A 324 -2.79 -17.54 -15.32
CA VAL A 324 -1.89 -17.94 -16.40
C VAL A 324 -2.05 -16.97 -17.58
N PRO A 325 -0.99 -16.24 -17.98
CA PRO A 325 -1.01 -15.42 -19.19
C PRO A 325 -1.21 -16.27 -20.44
N ILE A 326 -2.17 -15.88 -21.28
CA ILE A 326 -2.57 -16.60 -22.51
C ILE A 326 -2.16 -15.87 -23.80
N GLU A 327 -1.83 -14.59 -23.74
CA GLU A 327 -1.45 -13.74 -24.89
C GLU A 327 -0.06 -13.11 -24.69
N ASP A 328 0.63 -12.76 -25.78
CA ASP A 328 1.85 -11.93 -25.74
C ASP A 328 1.50 -10.44 -25.57
N GLY A 329 2.47 -9.63 -25.14
CA GLY A 329 2.43 -8.18 -25.05
C GLY A 329 1.59 -7.62 -23.89
N ARG A 330 0.62 -8.37 -23.39
CA ARG A 330 -0.36 -7.95 -22.39
C ARG A 330 0.03 -8.34 -20.96
N SER A 331 -0.47 -7.55 -20.01
CA SER A 331 -0.43 -7.84 -18.58
C SER A 331 -1.52 -8.83 -18.17
N GLY A 332 -1.24 -9.60 -17.12
CA GLY A 332 -2.21 -10.45 -16.44
C GLY A 332 -2.46 -11.79 -17.13
N GLY A 333 -3.35 -12.58 -16.51
CA GLY A 333 -3.67 -13.92 -16.98
C GLY A 333 -5.09 -14.35 -16.66
N ALA A 334 -5.59 -15.35 -17.38
CA ALA A 334 -6.85 -15.98 -17.03
C ALA A 334 -6.69 -16.79 -15.73
N LEU A 335 -7.65 -16.68 -14.80
CA LEU A 335 -7.58 -17.41 -13.53
C LEU A 335 -7.39 -18.92 -13.76
N CYS A 336 -6.47 -19.51 -13.00
CA CYS A 336 -6.12 -20.92 -13.09
C CYS A 336 -7.06 -21.79 -12.25
N LEU A 337 -8.35 -21.79 -12.59
CA LEU A 337 -9.47 -22.42 -11.86
C LEU A 337 -9.25 -23.86 -11.38
N GLY A 338 -8.33 -24.61 -12.02
CA GLY A 338 -7.96 -25.98 -11.62
C GLY A 338 -6.79 -26.09 -10.63
N ALA A 339 -6.19 -24.98 -10.20
CA ALA A 339 -5.04 -24.95 -9.28
C ALA A 339 -5.46 -24.75 -7.82
N ASN A 340 -6.41 -23.84 -7.57
CA ASN A 340 -6.99 -23.51 -6.27
C ASN A 340 -8.50 -23.20 -6.42
N LEU A 341 -9.22 -23.19 -5.30
CA LEU A 341 -10.50 -22.47 -5.20
C LEU A 341 -10.19 -20.99 -4.96
N TYR A 342 -10.88 -20.11 -5.66
CA TYR A 342 -10.74 -18.66 -5.56
C TYR A 342 -12.08 -18.04 -5.18
N GLU A 343 -12.02 -17.13 -4.23
CA GLU A 343 -13.07 -16.21 -3.86
C GLU A 343 -12.50 -14.79 -3.88
N PHE A 344 -13.37 -13.81 -4.02
CA PHE A 344 -12.98 -12.42 -4.19
C PHE A 344 -13.84 -11.55 -3.28
N VAL A 345 -13.22 -10.58 -2.63
CA VAL A 345 -13.91 -9.54 -1.89
C VAL A 345 -13.57 -8.23 -2.56
N PRO A 346 -14.55 -7.36 -2.87
CA PRO A 346 -14.24 -6.04 -3.39
C PRO A 346 -13.28 -5.29 -2.47
N GLU A 347 -12.31 -4.56 -3.05
CA GLU A 347 -11.23 -3.96 -2.27
C GLU A 347 -11.75 -2.99 -1.19
N ASP A 348 -12.84 -2.27 -1.50
CA ASP A 348 -13.55 -1.34 -0.62
C ASP A 348 -14.37 -2.02 0.50
N GLU A 349 -14.52 -3.36 0.44
CA GLU A 349 -15.34 -4.14 1.37
C GLU A 349 -14.54 -5.01 2.34
N ILE A 350 -13.23 -5.24 2.12
CA ILE A 350 -12.45 -6.26 2.86
C ILE A 350 -12.38 -6.06 4.38
N ASP A 351 -12.40 -4.82 4.85
CA ASP A 351 -12.37 -4.47 6.27
C ASP A 351 -13.76 -4.33 6.90
N GLN A 352 -14.84 -4.55 6.12
CA GLN A 352 -16.21 -4.56 6.63
C GLN A 352 -16.49 -5.88 7.40
N PRO A 353 -17.39 -5.88 8.40
CA PRO A 353 -17.64 -7.07 9.22
C PRO A 353 -18.35 -8.21 8.46
N ASN A 354 -19.04 -7.91 7.35
CA ASN A 354 -19.70 -8.87 6.48
C ASN A 354 -19.45 -8.46 5.01
N PRO A 355 -18.26 -8.71 4.44
CA PRO A 355 -17.94 -8.32 3.08
C PRO A 355 -18.75 -9.12 2.05
N THR A 356 -19.05 -8.53 0.89
CA THR A 356 -19.54 -9.32 -0.25
C THR A 356 -18.44 -10.29 -0.70
N VAL A 357 -18.79 -11.57 -0.85
CA VAL A 357 -17.85 -12.59 -1.33
C VAL A 357 -18.31 -13.19 -2.64
N LEU A 358 -17.55 -12.92 -3.69
CA LEU A 358 -17.82 -13.26 -5.07
C LEU A 358 -16.98 -14.45 -5.54
N SER A 359 -17.53 -15.19 -6.49
CA SER A 359 -16.86 -16.24 -7.24
C SER A 359 -16.29 -15.67 -8.56
N PRO A 360 -15.36 -16.37 -9.25
CA PRO A 360 -14.71 -15.86 -10.46
C PRO A 360 -15.64 -15.30 -11.55
N HIS A 361 -16.83 -15.88 -11.74
CA HIS A 361 -17.77 -15.50 -12.79
C HIS A 361 -18.69 -14.33 -12.40
N GLU A 362 -18.61 -13.87 -11.16
CA GLU A 362 -19.41 -12.77 -10.60
C GLU A 362 -18.63 -11.44 -10.60
N LEU A 363 -17.37 -11.44 -11.09
CA LEU A 363 -16.51 -10.25 -11.07
C LEU A 363 -16.77 -9.31 -12.24
N GLU A 364 -16.64 -8.02 -11.96
CA GLU A 364 -16.87 -6.93 -12.90
C GLU A 364 -15.55 -6.45 -13.51
N VAL A 365 -15.53 -6.24 -14.82
CA VAL A 365 -14.36 -5.70 -15.53
C VAL A 365 -14.09 -4.26 -15.08
N GLY A 366 -12.83 -3.97 -14.76
CA GLY A 366 -12.37 -2.68 -14.24
C GLY A 366 -12.35 -2.57 -12.72
N ARG A 367 -13.10 -3.40 -11.97
CA ARG A 367 -13.13 -3.37 -10.50
C ARG A 367 -11.94 -4.12 -9.89
N THR A 368 -11.53 -3.68 -8.70
CA THR A 368 -10.45 -4.29 -7.90
C THR A 368 -11.00 -5.17 -6.78
N TYR A 369 -10.28 -6.25 -6.49
CA TYR A 369 -10.70 -7.27 -5.54
C TYR A 369 -9.50 -7.79 -4.74
N VAL A 370 -9.69 -7.99 -3.44
CA VAL A 370 -8.81 -8.80 -2.61
C VAL A 370 -9.04 -10.28 -2.92
N LEU A 371 -7.95 -10.97 -3.24
CA LEU A 371 -7.96 -12.40 -3.53
C LEU A 371 -8.01 -13.24 -2.25
N ILE A 372 -8.98 -14.13 -2.19
CA ILE A 372 -9.13 -15.17 -1.16
C ILE A 372 -8.92 -16.54 -1.83
N LEU A 373 -8.12 -17.42 -1.23
CA LEU A 373 -7.81 -18.74 -1.82
C LEU A 373 -8.04 -19.90 -0.85
N SER A 374 -8.54 -21.03 -1.36
CA SER A 374 -8.43 -22.33 -0.70
C SER A 374 -7.60 -23.28 -1.54
N ASN A 375 -6.51 -23.79 -0.96
CA ASN A 375 -5.58 -24.69 -1.62
C ASN A 375 -5.68 -26.14 -1.11
N ALA A 376 -4.92 -27.03 -1.75
CA ALA A 376 -4.90 -28.45 -1.42
C ALA A 376 -3.87 -28.84 -0.33
N SER A 377 -3.38 -27.88 0.47
CA SER A 377 -2.38 -28.11 1.53
C SER A 377 -2.69 -27.50 2.89
N GLY A 378 -3.92 -27.00 3.10
CA GLY A 378 -4.39 -26.58 4.43
C GLY A 378 -4.57 -25.08 4.62
N LEU A 379 -4.46 -24.28 3.56
CA LEU A 379 -4.94 -22.89 3.58
C LEU A 379 -6.37 -22.88 3.01
N TYR A 380 -7.34 -22.47 3.82
CA TYR A 380 -8.77 -22.48 3.48
C TYR A 380 -9.34 -21.08 3.69
N ARG A 381 -9.97 -20.52 2.65
CA ARG A 381 -10.45 -19.12 2.60
C ARG A 381 -9.38 -18.13 3.09
N TYR A 382 -8.14 -18.39 2.71
CA TYR A 382 -6.97 -17.64 3.11
C TYR A 382 -6.93 -16.34 2.32
N ASN A 383 -7.09 -15.23 3.04
CA ASN A 383 -6.77 -13.90 2.56
C ASN A 383 -5.25 -13.80 2.44
N ILE A 384 -4.75 -13.97 1.21
CA ILE A 384 -3.32 -13.80 0.91
C ILE A 384 -2.89 -12.33 1.00
N GLY A 385 -3.85 -11.41 0.96
CA GLY A 385 -3.62 -9.97 0.96
C GLY A 385 -3.16 -9.45 -0.39
N ASP A 386 -3.38 -10.16 -1.49
CA ASP A 386 -3.06 -9.71 -2.84
C ASP A 386 -4.31 -9.03 -3.46
N VAL A 387 -4.16 -7.83 -4.01
CA VAL A 387 -5.21 -7.09 -4.74
C VAL A 387 -5.01 -7.28 -6.24
N VAL A 388 -6.09 -7.62 -6.93
CA VAL A 388 -6.10 -7.81 -8.38
C VAL A 388 -7.19 -6.97 -9.05
N ARG A 389 -6.92 -6.53 -10.27
CA ARG A 389 -7.90 -5.88 -11.17
C ARG A 389 -8.37 -6.87 -12.23
N VAL A 390 -9.68 -6.88 -12.51
CA VAL A 390 -10.20 -7.64 -13.67
C VAL A 390 -10.03 -6.79 -14.92
N VAL A 391 -9.11 -7.20 -15.79
CA VAL A 391 -8.78 -6.47 -17.03
C VAL A 391 -9.81 -6.74 -18.12
N ARG A 392 -10.27 -7.99 -18.21
CA ARG A 392 -11.28 -8.47 -19.18
C ARG A 392 -11.83 -9.82 -18.74
N LEU A 393 -12.85 -10.31 -19.42
CA LEU A 393 -13.22 -11.73 -19.37
C LEU A 393 -12.58 -12.48 -20.55
N GLU A 394 -12.11 -13.70 -20.30
CA GLU A 394 -11.82 -14.72 -21.30
C GLU A 394 -12.95 -15.74 -21.23
N GLN A 395 -13.81 -15.76 -22.25
CA GLN A 395 -15.08 -16.48 -22.24
C GLN A 395 -15.97 -16.08 -21.04
N ARG A 396 -15.95 -16.85 -19.94
CA ARG A 396 -16.68 -16.56 -18.69
C ARG A 396 -15.77 -16.44 -17.46
N THR A 397 -14.45 -16.54 -17.66
CA THR A 397 -13.45 -16.49 -16.58
C THR A 397 -12.68 -15.17 -16.65
N PRO A 398 -12.47 -14.47 -15.53
CA PRO A 398 -11.78 -13.20 -15.53
C PRO A 398 -10.28 -13.38 -15.82
N VAL A 399 -9.76 -12.45 -16.61
CA VAL A 399 -8.34 -12.18 -16.75
C VAL A 399 -7.98 -11.13 -15.72
N VAL A 400 -7.07 -11.47 -14.82
CA VAL A 400 -6.67 -10.64 -13.69
C VAL A 400 -5.19 -10.27 -13.76
N GLU A 401 -4.88 -9.05 -13.32
CA GLU A 401 -3.52 -8.58 -13.09
C GLU A 401 -3.37 -8.15 -11.63
N PHE A 402 -2.16 -8.28 -11.08
CA PHE A 402 -1.84 -7.88 -9.71
C PHE A 402 -1.49 -6.39 -9.65
N LEU A 403 -2.01 -5.70 -8.62
CA LEU A 403 -1.75 -4.28 -8.37
C LEU A 403 -0.88 -4.06 -7.13
N HIS A 404 -1.25 -4.61 -5.98
CA HIS A 404 -0.52 -4.39 -4.73
C HIS A 404 -0.93 -5.43 -3.71
N ARG A 405 -0.28 -5.40 -2.54
CA ARG A 405 -0.80 -6.10 -1.37
C ARG A 405 -1.69 -5.20 -0.54
N ALA A 406 -2.88 -5.68 -0.19
CA ALA A 406 -3.79 -5.07 0.76
C ALA A 406 -3.05 -4.84 2.09
N GLY A 407 -2.81 -3.58 2.43
CA GLY A 407 -2.05 -3.17 3.61
C GLY A 407 -0.52 -3.16 3.47
N SER A 408 0.05 -3.31 2.26
CA SER A 408 1.49 -3.06 2.02
C SER A 408 1.71 -1.70 1.41
N THR A 409 2.10 -0.75 2.24
CA THR A 409 2.15 0.68 1.90
C THR A 409 3.35 1.30 2.58
N CYS A 410 4.21 1.99 1.83
CA CYS A 410 5.23 2.85 2.41
C CYS A 410 4.55 4.07 3.02
N SER A 411 5.07 4.53 4.15
CA SER A 411 4.27 5.25 5.15
C SER A 411 5.25 5.98 6.07
N LEU A 412 5.07 7.30 6.27
CA LEU A 412 6.00 8.20 6.95
C LEU A 412 5.35 9.31 7.81
N THR A 413 4.07 9.67 7.68
CA THR A 413 3.34 10.49 8.67
C THR A 413 1.93 10.02 8.98
N GLY A 414 1.28 9.47 7.98
CA GLY A 414 -0.13 9.81 7.82
C GLY A 414 -0.66 9.45 6.45
N GLU A 415 0.16 8.84 5.59
CA GLU A 415 -0.05 8.52 4.18
C GLU A 415 0.16 7.03 3.87
N LYS A 416 -0.66 6.46 2.98
CA LYS A 416 -0.39 5.18 2.33
C LYS A 416 0.15 5.52 0.97
N LEU A 417 1.43 5.22 0.75
CA LEU A 417 2.04 5.19 -0.57
C LEU A 417 2.20 3.75 -1.01
N THR A 418 1.39 3.31 -1.97
CA THR A 418 1.66 2.05 -2.69
C THR A 418 2.83 2.24 -3.64
N GLU A 419 3.51 1.13 -3.98
CA GLU A 419 4.59 1.12 -4.97
C GLU A 419 4.12 1.66 -6.34
N ASP A 420 2.87 1.37 -6.70
CA ASP A 420 2.19 1.87 -7.91
C ASP A 420 2.01 3.40 -7.87
N GLN A 421 1.53 3.97 -6.75
CA GLN A 421 1.39 5.42 -6.59
C GLN A 421 2.73 6.16 -6.67
N VAL A 422 3.78 5.65 -6.01
CA VAL A 422 5.11 6.25 -6.08
C VAL A 422 5.68 6.16 -7.50
N THR A 423 5.50 5.02 -8.18
CA THR A 423 6.05 4.82 -9.53
C THR A 423 5.31 5.66 -10.57
N ALA A 424 3.98 5.76 -10.48
CA ALA A 424 3.18 6.64 -11.32
C ALA A 424 3.55 8.11 -11.09
N ALA A 425 3.68 8.54 -9.83
CA ALA A 425 4.09 9.89 -9.46
C ALA A 425 5.46 10.27 -10.05
N VAL A 426 6.48 9.44 -9.86
CA VAL A 426 7.82 9.69 -10.41
C VAL A 426 7.81 9.71 -11.94
N SER A 427 7.01 8.86 -12.59
CA SER A 427 6.93 8.78 -14.05
C SER A 427 6.27 10.00 -14.68
N ASP A 428 5.13 10.45 -14.15
CA ASP A 428 4.41 11.65 -14.62
C ASP A 428 5.26 12.92 -14.43
N VAL A 429 5.91 13.07 -13.28
CA VAL A 429 6.83 14.19 -13.03
C VAL A 429 8.05 14.16 -13.94
N ALA A 430 8.59 12.98 -14.26
CA ALA A 430 9.69 12.82 -15.20
C ALA A 430 9.29 13.23 -16.63
N GLU A 431 8.11 12.80 -17.12
CA GLU A 431 7.60 13.17 -18.43
C GLU A 431 7.33 14.69 -18.53
N GLN A 432 6.64 15.27 -17.55
CA GLN A 432 6.32 16.71 -17.51
C GLN A 432 7.55 17.62 -17.54
N LEU A 433 8.66 17.17 -16.94
CA LEU A 433 9.91 17.94 -16.82
C LEU A 433 10.98 17.53 -17.86
N GLY A 434 10.68 16.56 -18.74
CA GLY A 434 11.62 16.07 -19.76
C GLY A 434 12.83 15.31 -19.18
N LEU A 435 12.70 14.78 -17.96
CA LEU A 435 13.76 14.06 -17.26
C LEU A 435 13.79 12.59 -17.69
N ALA A 436 14.93 12.12 -18.18
CA ALA A 436 15.13 10.73 -18.58
C ALA A 436 15.74 9.94 -17.42
N VAL A 437 14.86 9.46 -16.54
CA VAL A 437 15.18 8.67 -15.33
C VAL A 437 15.67 7.27 -15.70
N GLU A 438 16.83 6.90 -15.17
CA GLU A 438 17.44 5.57 -15.32
C GLU A 438 17.03 4.62 -14.18
N ALA A 439 17.00 5.14 -12.95
CA ALA A 439 16.53 4.44 -11.77
C ALA A 439 16.02 5.44 -10.73
N PHE A 440 15.17 4.99 -9.81
CA PHE A 440 14.84 5.76 -8.62
C PHE A 440 14.62 4.85 -7.41
N THR A 441 14.71 5.44 -6.22
CA THR A 441 14.24 4.82 -4.97
C THR A 441 13.71 5.90 -4.02
N LEU A 442 12.70 5.57 -3.23
CA LEU A 442 12.11 6.45 -2.22
C LEU A 442 12.46 5.91 -0.83
N ALA A 443 13.05 6.76 0.02
CA ALA A 443 13.47 6.39 1.37
C ALA A 443 13.08 7.46 2.40
N PRO A 444 12.89 7.11 3.69
CA PRO A 444 12.74 8.09 4.76
C PRO A 444 13.99 8.97 4.92
N ALA A 445 13.80 10.28 5.12
CA ALA A 445 14.89 11.19 5.46
C ALA A 445 15.44 10.90 6.87
N LYS A 446 16.77 11.03 7.06
CA LYS A 446 17.45 10.79 8.35
C LYS A 446 17.78 12.05 9.16
N GLN A 447 17.53 13.25 8.62
CA GLN A 447 17.78 14.53 9.29
C GLN A 447 16.71 15.55 8.88
N GLY A 448 16.28 16.42 9.82
CA GLY A 448 15.24 17.42 9.61
C GLY A 448 13.83 16.95 10.01
N PHE A 449 12.80 17.71 9.61
CA PHE A 449 11.39 17.33 9.77
C PHE A 449 11.09 16.07 8.92
N PRO A 450 10.17 15.16 9.31
CA PRO A 450 9.89 13.94 8.56
C PRO A 450 9.44 14.23 7.12
N HIS A 451 10.20 13.71 6.15
CA HIS A 451 9.89 13.76 4.71
C HIS A 451 10.49 12.53 4.01
N TYR A 452 10.04 12.28 2.78
CA TYR A 452 10.68 11.30 1.90
C TYR A 452 11.83 11.93 1.11
N VAL A 453 12.89 11.15 0.90
CA VAL A 453 13.97 11.44 -0.05
C VAL A 453 13.78 10.53 -1.24
N ALA A 454 13.46 11.12 -2.40
CA ALA A 454 13.58 10.44 -3.68
C ALA A 454 15.03 10.57 -4.17
N MET A 455 15.73 9.43 -4.27
CA MET A 455 17.01 9.35 -4.95
C MET A 455 16.71 8.96 -6.39
N VAL A 456 17.02 9.84 -7.34
CA VAL A 456 16.72 9.66 -8.77
C VAL A 456 18.03 9.71 -9.56
N GLU A 457 18.29 8.67 -10.33
CA GLU A 457 19.42 8.55 -11.25
C GLU A 457 18.93 8.98 -12.64
N LEU A 458 19.65 9.90 -13.29
CA LEU A 458 19.30 10.46 -14.59
C LEU A 458 20.35 10.06 -15.63
N THR A 459 19.89 9.74 -16.84
CA THR A 459 20.75 9.42 -17.99
C THR A 459 21.57 10.60 -18.52
N HIS A 460 21.36 11.81 -17.99
CA HIS A 460 22.04 13.05 -18.39
C HIS A 460 22.03 14.09 -17.26
N GLU A 461 22.94 15.08 -17.31
CA GLU A 461 22.87 16.25 -16.43
C GLU A 461 21.67 17.13 -16.80
N ALA A 462 20.73 17.29 -15.85
CA ALA A 462 19.60 18.20 -15.96
C ALA A 462 19.91 19.59 -15.38
N GLU A 463 19.27 20.64 -15.89
CA GLU A 463 19.45 22.00 -15.37
C GLU A 463 18.96 22.12 -13.92
N ALA A 464 19.71 22.85 -13.08
CA ALA A 464 19.38 23.05 -11.67
C ALA A 464 17.99 23.68 -11.44
N ALA A 465 17.49 24.48 -12.40
CA ALA A 465 16.14 25.05 -12.34
C ALA A 465 15.03 24.00 -12.54
N VAL A 466 15.29 22.96 -13.33
CA VAL A 466 14.36 21.84 -13.54
C VAL A 466 14.39 20.91 -12.33
N LEU A 467 15.59 20.60 -11.81
CA LEU A 467 15.76 19.77 -10.61
C LEU A 467 15.12 20.39 -9.35
N ALA A 468 15.09 21.72 -9.24
CA ALA A 468 14.47 22.42 -8.11
C ALA A 468 12.93 22.26 -8.04
N GLU A 469 12.26 21.95 -9.16
CA GLU A 469 10.82 21.76 -9.25
C GLU A 469 10.38 20.32 -8.90
N VAL A 470 11.30 19.35 -8.97
CA VAL A 470 11.03 17.91 -8.76
C VAL A 470 10.41 17.60 -7.38
N PRO A 471 10.95 18.08 -6.23
CA PRO A 471 10.39 17.74 -4.92
C PRO A 471 8.95 18.25 -4.76
N ARG A 472 8.69 19.47 -5.24
CA ARG A 472 7.37 20.12 -5.17
C ARG A 472 6.31 19.32 -5.95
N ARG A 473 6.68 18.89 -7.16
CA ARG A 473 5.83 18.07 -8.05
C ARG A 473 5.60 16.66 -7.50
N LEU A 474 6.62 16.09 -6.86
CA LEU A 474 6.53 14.77 -6.27
C LEU A 474 5.66 14.79 -5.00
N ASP A 475 5.80 15.80 -4.13
CA ASP A 475 4.91 15.99 -2.96
C ASP A 475 3.44 16.19 -3.37
N GLU A 476 3.19 16.96 -4.45
CA GLU A 476 1.85 17.11 -5.06
C GLU A 476 1.24 15.76 -5.49
N ALA A 477 2.07 14.77 -5.82
CA ALA A 477 1.66 13.44 -6.24
C ALA A 477 1.64 12.37 -5.11
N LEU A 478 2.24 12.63 -3.94
CA LEU A 478 2.42 11.63 -2.86
C LEU A 478 1.55 11.83 -1.58
N ALA A 479 0.82 12.92 -1.39
CA ALA A 479 0.24 13.27 -0.07
C ALA A 479 -1.10 12.58 0.37
N LEU A 480 -1.16 11.26 0.66
CA LEU A 480 -2.41 10.49 0.99
C LEU A 480 -2.57 9.99 2.47
N ALA A 481 -3.16 8.79 2.78
CA ALA A 481 -3.70 8.39 4.12
C ALA A 481 -3.15 7.07 4.79
N GLN A 482 -2.46 7.10 5.97
CA GLN A 482 -1.52 6.09 6.58
C GLN A 482 -0.59 6.63 7.75
N ALA A 483 0.76 6.50 7.77
CA ALA A 483 1.54 6.56 9.05
C ALA A 483 3.12 6.72 9.11
N VAL A 484 3.74 7.59 9.99
CA VAL A 484 5.16 7.43 10.53
C VAL A 484 5.32 6.13 11.34
N ARG A 485 4.16 5.62 11.74
CA ARG A 485 3.88 4.83 12.94
C ARG A 485 4.69 3.55 13.07
N ASP A 486 5.01 2.91 11.95
CA ASP A 486 5.34 1.49 11.95
C ASP A 486 6.88 1.24 11.96
N GLU A 487 7.69 2.18 11.45
CA GLU A 487 9.16 2.06 11.49
C GLU A 487 9.75 2.48 12.85
N ALA A 488 9.19 3.51 13.49
CA ALA A 488 9.70 4.03 14.76
C ALA A 488 9.57 3.04 15.93
N ARG A 489 8.63 2.08 15.88
CA ARG A 489 8.52 0.96 16.85
C ARG A 489 9.61 -0.10 16.69
N ALA A 490 10.19 -0.27 15.50
CA ALA A 490 11.14 -1.34 15.20
C ALA A 490 12.56 -1.09 15.73
N LEU A 491 12.93 0.18 15.92
CA LEU A 491 14.30 0.61 16.27
C LEU A 491 14.62 0.65 17.78
N GLN A 492 13.67 0.31 18.65
CA GLN A 492 13.80 0.46 20.13
C GLN A 492 14.28 1.87 20.55
N ALA A 493 13.85 2.91 19.83
CA ALA A 493 14.20 4.30 20.08
C ALA A 493 12.98 5.05 20.68
N PRO A 494 12.61 4.80 21.96
CA PRO A 494 11.29 5.10 22.49
C PRO A 494 10.90 6.59 22.42
N ARG A 495 11.88 7.50 22.41
CA ARG A 495 11.64 8.94 22.19
C ARG A 495 11.16 9.23 20.76
N LEU A 496 11.82 8.68 19.74
CA LEU A 496 11.39 8.78 18.34
C LEU A 496 10.10 7.98 18.09
N THR A 497 9.94 6.82 18.75
CA THR A 497 8.67 6.08 18.74
C THR A 497 7.53 6.93 19.27
N ALA A 498 7.75 7.65 20.37
CA ALA A 498 6.75 8.52 20.96
C ALA A 498 6.46 9.76 20.10
N GLU A 499 7.48 10.38 19.50
CA GLU A 499 7.32 11.52 18.59
C GLU A 499 6.55 11.12 17.32
N ALA A 500 6.86 9.96 16.74
CA ALA A 500 6.12 9.38 15.62
C ALA A 500 4.65 9.06 15.98
N LEU A 501 4.42 8.42 17.14
CA LEU A 501 3.06 8.12 17.62
C LEU A 501 2.28 9.40 17.96
N GLU A 502 2.92 10.42 18.52
CA GLU A 502 2.29 11.72 18.82
C GLU A 502 1.81 12.40 17.54
N GLN A 503 2.66 12.49 16.51
CA GLN A 503 2.28 13.12 15.24
C GLN A 503 1.18 12.35 14.49
N VAL A 504 1.28 11.02 14.40
CA VAL A 504 0.22 10.17 13.81
C VAL A 504 -1.08 10.32 14.62
N GLY A 505 -0.97 10.30 15.95
CA GLY A 505 -2.07 10.45 16.87
C GLY A 505 -2.78 11.79 16.74
N ARG A 506 -2.03 12.87 16.54
CA ARG A 506 -2.53 14.23 16.27
C ARG A 506 -3.26 14.30 14.91
N ILE A 507 -2.72 13.68 13.87
CA ILE A 507 -3.41 13.60 12.56
C ILE A 507 -4.74 12.82 12.68
N LEU A 508 -4.76 11.74 13.47
CA LEU A 508 -5.99 11.02 13.82
C LEU A 508 -6.92 11.83 14.74
N ALA A 509 -6.38 12.68 15.61
CA ALA A 509 -7.15 13.62 16.44
C ALA A 509 -7.89 14.66 15.59
N ASP A 510 -7.31 15.08 14.46
CA ASP A 510 -7.92 16.04 13.54
C ASP A 510 -8.90 15.40 12.54
N ARG A 511 -8.59 14.18 12.03
CA ARG A 511 -9.31 13.61 10.87
C ARG A 511 -9.65 12.10 10.93
N GLY A 512 -9.09 11.35 11.87
CA GLY A 512 -9.29 9.89 11.98
C GLY A 512 -10.36 9.50 13.01
N PRO A 513 -10.76 8.22 13.12
CA PRO A 513 -11.68 7.77 14.16
C PRO A 513 -11.14 8.05 15.57
N LEU A 514 -11.97 8.58 16.47
CA LEU A 514 -11.54 8.96 17.83
C LEU A 514 -10.89 7.80 18.59
N ARG A 515 -11.41 6.58 18.42
CA ARG A 515 -10.86 5.35 19.03
C ARG A 515 -9.40 5.14 18.67
N ASP A 516 -9.04 5.37 17.41
CA ASP A 516 -7.70 5.14 16.89
C ASP A 516 -6.76 6.28 17.30
N ALA A 517 -7.26 7.52 17.29
CA ALA A 517 -6.56 8.67 17.85
C ALA A 517 -6.20 8.46 19.33
N LYS A 518 -7.19 8.07 20.16
CA LYS A 518 -6.98 7.74 21.59
C LYS A 518 -5.92 6.66 21.76
N ALA A 519 -6.09 5.50 21.12
CA ALA A 519 -5.18 4.37 21.26
C ALA A 519 -3.72 4.70 20.86
N VAL A 520 -3.53 5.51 19.81
CA VAL A 520 -2.19 5.92 19.35
C VAL A 520 -1.57 6.96 20.29
N LEU A 521 -2.34 7.94 20.76
CA LEU A 521 -1.85 9.00 21.66
C LEU A 521 -1.60 8.52 23.09
N GLU A 522 -2.45 7.65 23.63
CA GLU A 522 -2.22 6.97 24.91
C GLU A 522 -0.89 6.20 24.88
N GLN A 523 -0.58 5.55 23.75
CA GLN A 523 0.71 4.89 23.59
C GLN A 523 1.86 5.88 23.42
N ALA A 524 1.68 6.97 22.69
CA ALA A 524 2.68 8.04 22.58
C ALA A 524 3.06 8.58 23.97
N ILE A 525 2.07 8.84 24.83
CA ILE A 525 2.26 9.26 26.22
C ILE A 525 3.08 8.24 27.02
N VAL A 526 2.74 6.95 26.93
CA VAL A 526 3.43 5.89 27.67
C VAL A 526 4.90 5.76 27.24
N GLU A 527 5.20 5.78 25.95
CA GLU A 527 6.58 5.66 25.47
C GLU A 527 7.38 6.97 25.65
N ALA A 528 6.74 8.15 25.56
CA ALA A 528 7.36 9.44 25.86
C ALA A 528 7.78 9.52 27.34
N SER A 529 6.88 9.15 28.24
CA SER A 529 7.10 9.16 29.70
C SER A 529 8.21 8.19 30.12
N ARG A 530 8.32 7.04 29.46
CA ARG A 530 9.40 6.05 29.69
C ARG A 530 10.77 6.50 29.17
N SER A 531 10.79 7.38 28.18
CA SER A 531 12.02 7.85 27.52
C SER A 531 12.52 9.21 28.00
N GLY A 532 11.81 9.86 28.94
CA GLY A 532 12.14 11.22 29.40
C GLY A 532 11.92 12.28 28.33
N ALA A 533 11.04 12.01 27.36
CA ALA A 533 10.69 12.94 26.30
C ALA A 533 9.53 13.83 26.76
N ASP A 534 9.80 14.73 27.72
CA ASP A 534 8.73 15.46 28.43
C ASP A 534 7.94 16.41 27.51
N GLU A 535 8.61 17.08 26.57
CA GLU A 535 7.99 17.91 25.51
C GLU A 535 7.02 17.10 24.62
N THR A 536 7.44 15.91 24.19
CA THR A 536 6.61 14.96 23.43
C THR A 536 5.47 14.40 24.29
N THR A 537 5.72 14.15 25.57
CA THR A 537 4.69 13.73 26.53
C THR A 537 3.60 14.80 26.63
N ALA A 538 4.01 16.07 26.80
CA ALA A 538 3.11 17.22 26.83
C ALA A 538 2.29 17.33 25.53
N ARG A 539 2.92 17.32 24.34
CA ARG A 539 2.18 17.33 23.06
C ARG A 539 1.18 16.18 22.93
N ALA A 540 1.57 14.96 23.29
CA ALA A 540 0.69 13.80 23.17
C ALA A 540 -0.53 13.89 24.11
N TRP A 541 -0.35 14.38 25.35
CA TRP A 541 -1.47 14.69 26.25
C TRP A 541 -2.37 15.80 25.70
N LEU A 542 -1.80 16.87 25.14
CA LEU A 542 -2.57 17.98 24.56
C LEU A 542 -3.41 17.52 23.37
N SER A 543 -2.82 16.75 22.45
CA SER A 543 -3.53 16.14 21.31
C SER A 543 -4.63 15.17 21.76
N LEU A 544 -4.40 14.38 22.82
CA LEU A 544 -5.38 13.41 23.36
C LEU A 544 -6.57 14.12 24.02
N MET A 545 -6.27 15.15 24.79
CA MET A 545 -7.25 16.02 25.43
C MET A 545 -8.11 16.73 24.36
N PHE A 546 -7.51 17.32 23.33
CA PHE A 546 -8.23 17.96 22.21
C PHE A 546 -9.16 16.98 21.48
N ALA A 547 -8.65 15.79 21.10
CA ALA A 547 -9.43 14.75 20.44
C ALA A 547 -10.65 14.33 21.28
N THR A 548 -10.46 14.18 22.59
CA THR A 548 -11.50 13.70 23.50
C THR A 548 -12.50 14.79 23.88
N THR A 549 -12.08 16.05 23.96
CA THR A 549 -12.99 17.19 24.22
C THR A 549 -13.94 17.39 23.04
N THR A 550 -13.44 17.29 21.81
CA THR A 550 -14.24 17.56 20.60
C THR A 550 -15.20 16.43 20.21
N ARG A 551 -14.93 15.18 20.64
CA ARG A 551 -15.63 13.98 20.12
C ARG A 551 -15.90 12.87 21.15
N GLY A 552 -15.41 13.04 22.39
CA GLY A 552 -15.55 12.07 23.48
C GLY A 552 -16.57 12.53 24.52
N THR A 553 -16.33 12.23 25.80
CA THR A 553 -17.18 12.71 26.91
C THR A 553 -16.46 13.77 27.73
N LEU A 554 -17.20 14.74 28.25
CA LEU A 554 -16.66 15.80 29.10
C LEU A 554 -15.88 15.24 30.31
N ALA A 555 -16.45 14.25 31.00
CA ALA A 555 -15.83 13.63 32.16
C ALA A 555 -14.47 12.95 31.82
N GLU A 556 -14.30 12.38 30.63
CA GLU A 556 -12.99 11.91 30.18
C GLU A 556 -12.04 13.08 29.89
N ALA A 557 -12.52 14.13 29.23
CA ALA A 557 -11.71 15.30 28.90
C ALA A 557 -11.16 16.01 30.16
N GLU A 558 -11.97 16.13 31.22
CA GLU A 558 -11.56 16.64 32.54
C GLU A 558 -10.47 15.77 33.19
N GLN A 559 -10.56 14.43 33.10
CA GLN A 559 -9.51 13.54 33.61
C GLN A 559 -8.21 13.68 32.81
N LEU A 560 -8.30 13.78 31.48
CA LEU A 560 -7.13 13.99 30.61
C LEU A 560 -6.47 15.35 30.84
N ALA A 561 -7.25 16.37 31.19
CA ALA A 561 -6.75 17.71 31.52
C ALA A 561 -5.78 17.71 32.71
N LEU A 562 -5.99 16.85 33.71
CA LEU A 562 -5.06 16.67 34.84
C LEU A 562 -3.70 16.12 34.38
N GLY A 563 -3.72 15.13 33.48
CA GLY A 563 -2.52 14.56 32.86
C GLY A 563 -1.78 15.57 31.98
N ALA A 564 -2.51 16.37 31.19
CA ALA A 564 -1.94 17.41 30.35
C ALA A 564 -1.27 18.53 31.15
N ARG A 565 -1.91 19.03 32.23
CA ARG A 565 -1.29 20.01 33.16
C ARG A 565 0.03 19.48 33.72
N ALA A 566 0.01 18.29 34.33
CA ALA A 566 1.19 17.67 34.93
C ALA A 566 2.28 17.27 33.92
N ALA A 567 1.96 17.15 32.63
CA ALA A 567 2.94 16.95 31.57
C ALA A 567 3.61 18.25 31.14
N VAL A 568 2.83 19.32 30.94
CA VAL A 568 3.30 20.62 30.50
C VAL A 568 4.07 21.36 31.60
N GLU A 569 3.68 21.24 32.88
CA GLU A 569 4.42 21.81 34.02
C GLU A 569 5.87 21.32 34.16
N ARG A 570 6.22 20.20 33.51
CA ARG A 570 7.58 19.62 33.49
C ARG A 570 8.44 20.14 32.34
N VAL A 571 7.88 21.01 31.48
CA VAL A 571 8.55 21.56 30.29
C VAL A 571 8.48 23.07 30.34
N ASP A 572 9.64 23.73 30.26
CA ASP A 572 9.69 25.19 30.22
C ASP A 572 9.51 25.70 28.77
N ASP A 573 8.26 25.65 28.30
CA ASP A 573 7.86 26.06 26.96
C ASP A 573 6.56 26.88 27.01
N ASP A 574 6.65 28.16 26.64
CA ASP A 574 5.52 29.11 26.64
C ASP A 574 4.41 28.71 25.66
N LEU A 575 4.75 28.06 24.54
CA LEU A 575 3.81 27.68 23.50
C LEU A 575 3.03 26.41 23.87
N LEU A 576 3.69 25.43 24.51
CA LEU A 576 2.98 24.28 25.09
C LEU A 576 2.07 24.70 26.25
N ARG A 577 2.50 25.67 27.07
CA ARG A 577 1.64 26.32 28.07
C ARG A 577 0.44 27.03 27.40
N ALA A 578 0.64 27.73 26.29
CA ALA A 578 -0.44 28.34 25.52
C ALA A 578 -1.44 27.32 24.94
N TRP A 579 -0.95 26.20 24.39
CA TRP A 579 -1.81 25.11 23.87
C TRP A 579 -2.58 24.39 24.98
N LEU A 580 -1.98 24.23 26.16
CA LEU A 580 -2.70 23.74 27.36
C LEU A 580 -3.85 24.66 27.73
N HIS A 581 -3.58 25.95 27.87
CA HIS A 581 -4.60 26.94 28.22
C HIS A 581 -5.70 27.00 27.13
N ASN A 582 -5.35 26.88 25.85
CA ASN A 582 -6.32 26.78 24.76
C ASN A 582 -7.28 25.59 24.97
N ASN A 583 -6.75 24.40 25.24
CA ASN A 583 -7.55 23.19 25.38
C ASN A 583 -8.36 23.17 26.68
N LEU A 584 -7.81 23.69 27.78
CA LEU A 584 -8.52 23.86 29.05
C LEU A 584 -9.70 24.83 28.90
N GLY A 585 -9.51 25.87 28.10
CA GLY A 585 -10.57 26.80 27.71
C GLY A 585 -11.73 26.11 27.01
N ILE A 586 -11.45 25.21 26.07
CA ILE A 586 -12.47 24.42 25.37
C ILE A 586 -13.17 23.45 26.34
N VAL A 587 -12.44 22.73 27.20
CA VAL A 587 -13.05 21.83 28.21
C VAL A 587 -13.98 22.59 29.16
N ALA A 588 -13.55 23.75 29.66
CA ALA A 588 -14.39 24.58 30.52
C ALA A 588 -15.61 25.14 29.77
N SER A 589 -15.50 25.44 28.48
CA SER A 589 -16.62 25.85 27.63
C SER A 589 -17.64 24.72 27.41
N GLU A 590 -17.20 23.47 27.25
CA GLU A 590 -18.10 22.30 27.17
C GLU A 590 -18.70 21.94 28.54
N ALA A 591 -18.08 22.36 29.65
CA ALA A 591 -18.60 22.27 31.02
C ALA A 591 -19.51 23.45 31.42
N GLU A 592 -19.75 24.40 30.52
CA GLU A 592 -20.47 25.66 30.78
C GLU A 592 -19.85 26.56 31.88
N ASP A 593 -18.59 26.33 32.28
CA ASP A 593 -17.83 27.25 33.15
C ASP A 593 -17.18 28.35 32.30
N TRP A 594 -18.02 29.25 31.82
CA TRP A 594 -17.64 30.37 30.94
C TRP A 594 -16.51 31.23 31.50
N LYS A 595 -16.46 31.41 32.83
CA LYS A 595 -15.46 32.25 33.49
C LYS A 595 -14.08 31.60 33.44
N THR A 596 -13.99 30.31 33.74
CA THR A 596 -12.73 29.56 33.65
C THR A 596 -12.33 29.36 32.19
N ALA A 597 -13.30 29.20 31.28
CA ALA A 597 -13.07 29.11 29.84
C ALA A 597 -12.45 30.39 29.28
N GLU A 598 -13.04 31.55 29.58
CA GLU A 598 -12.55 32.87 29.18
C GLU A 598 -11.12 33.12 29.66
N GLN A 599 -10.85 32.94 30.96
CA GLN A 599 -9.50 33.13 31.52
C GLN A 599 -8.45 32.29 30.80
N HIS A 600 -8.73 30.99 30.59
CA HIS A 600 -7.80 30.10 29.91
C HIS A 600 -7.61 30.45 28.43
N LEU A 601 -8.67 30.85 27.71
CA LEU A 601 -8.56 31.21 26.29
C LEU A 601 -7.85 32.56 26.07
N GLU A 602 -8.02 33.54 26.97
CA GLU A 602 -7.30 34.83 26.91
C GLU A 602 -5.80 34.64 27.20
N GLU A 603 -5.44 33.84 28.21
CA GLU A 603 -4.05 33.53 28.54
C GLU A 603 -3.35 32.73 27.41
N ALA A 604 -4.08 31.83 26.75
CA ALA A 604 -3.61 31.13 25.56
C ALA A 604 -3.38 32.08 24.37
N LEU A 605 -4.26 33.07 24.18
CA LEU A 605 -4.13 34.09 23.15
C LEU A 605 -2.90 34.99 23.40
N GLU A 606 -2.71 35.45 24.63
CA GLU A 606 -1.56 36.29 25.01
C GLU A 606 -0.23 35.56 24.75
N LEU A 607 -0.07 34.34 25.27
CA LEU A 607 1.15 33.55 25.10
C LEU A 607 1.45 33.23 23.63
N LYS A 608 0.44 32.84 22.84
CA LYS A 608 0.60 32.62 21.39
C LYS A 608 1.00 33.91 20.65
N SER A 609 0.42 35.05 21.02
CA SER A 609 0.70 36.34 20.37
C SER A 609 2.13 36.81 20.66
N GLN A 610 2.61 36.59 21.90
CA GLN A 610 4.00 36.89 22.29
C GLN A 610 5.00 35.95 21.61
N ALA A 611 4.70 34.65 21.52
CA ALA A 611 5.62 33.65 20.97
C ALA A 611 5.68 33.62 19.43
N LEU A 612 4.57 33.88 18.74
CA LEU A 612 4.43 33.65 17.29
C LEU A 612 4.08 34.92 16.49
N GLY A 613 3.69 36.01 17.16
CA GLY A 613 3.23 37.25 16.56
C GLY A 613 1.74 37.22 16.18
N GLU A 614 1.10 38.39 16.22
CA GLU A 614 -0.36 38.56 16.09
C GLU A 614 -0.96 37.98 14.80
N GLY A 615 -0.19 37.97 13.70
CA GLY A 615 -0.63 37.44 12.40
C GLY A 615 -0.50 35.92 12.23
N HIS A 616 -0.07 35.16 13.25
CA HIS A 616 0.14 33.72 13.11
C HIS A 616 -1.17 32.92 13.15
N VAL A 617 -1.24 31.82 12.39
CA VAL A 617 -2.45 30.98 12.28
C VAL A 617 -2.95 30.46 13.65
N ASP A 618 -2.03 30.11 14.57
CA ASP A 618 -2.39 29.69 15.93
C ASP A 618 -3.04 30.78 16.79
N VAL A 619 -2.68 32.05 16.56
CA VAL A 619 -3.33 33.23 17.19
C VAL A 619 -4.74 33.36 16.63
N GLY A 620 -4.93 33.17 15.32
CA GLY A 620 -6.24 33.04 14.69
C GLY A 620 -7.09 31.92 15.30
N ILE A 621 -6.50 30.75 15.62
CA ILE A 621 -7.19 29.65 16.30
C ILE A 621 -7.60 30.03 17.74
N ALA A 622 -6.77 30.77 18.48
CA ALA A 622 -7.13 31.25 19.82
C ALA A 622 -8.31 32.23 19.77
N TRP A 623 -8.29 33.20 18.84
CA TRP A 623 -9.41 34.09 18.57
C TRP A 623 -10.68 33.35 18.15
N PHE A 624 -10.55 32.31 17.31
CA PHE A 624 -11.68 31.47 16.90
C PHE A 624 -12.31 30.75 18.10
N ASN A 625 -11.50 30.16 18.98
CA ASN A 625 -11.99 29.46 20.17
C ASN A 625 -12.66 30.42 21.17
N LEU A 626 -12.08 31.61 21.39
CA LEU A 626 -12.72 32.70 22.16
C LEU A 626 -14.08 33.06 21.58
N GLY A 627 -14.15 33.24 20.25
CA GLY A 627 -15.39 33.59 19.56
C GLY A 627 -16.46 32.50 19.63
N MET A 628 -16.07 31.22 19.55
CA MET A 628 -16.98 30.09 19.72
C MET A 628 -17.48 29.96 21.17
N MET A 629 -16.64 30.22 22.18
CA MET A 629 -17.04 30.26 23.60
C MET A 629 -17.99 31.43 23.89
N SER A 630 -17.68 32.64 23.38
CA SER A 630 -18.58 33.79 23.45
C SER A 630 -19.92 33.52 22.76
N TYR A 631 -19.94 32.73 21.67
CA TYR A 631 -21.16 32.33 21.00
C TYR A 631 -22.00 31.39 21.88
N SER A 632 -21.38 30.33 22.45
CA SER A 632 -22.06 29.34 23.29
C SER A 632 -22.59 29.92 24.61
N SER A 633 -21.89 30.90 25.19
CA SER A 633 -22.33 31.66 26.38
C SER A 633 -23.40 32.73 26.09
N GLY A 634 -23.83 32.88 24.84
CA GLY A 634 -24.86 33.84 24.42
C GLY A 634 -24.38 35.28 24.19
N ASN A 635 -23.08 35.56 24.35
CA ASN A 635 -22.50 36.88 24.07
C ASN A 635 -22.17 37.05 22.58
N HIS A 636 -23.22 37.12 21.77
CA HIS A 636 -23.11 37.11 20.31
C HIS A 636 -22.40 38.34 19.71
N GLU A 637 -22.42 39.50 20.39
CA GLU A 637 -21.66 40.70 19.94
C GLU A 637 -20.15 40.45 20.04
N ARG A 638 -19.69 39.96 21.19
CA ARG A 638 -18.27 39.61 21.41
C ARG A 638 -17.83 38.47 20.51
N ALA A 639 -18.71 37.46 20.33
CA ALA A 639 -18.46 36.34 19.44
C ALA A 639 -18.20 36.79 17.99
N LEU A 640 -19.04 37.68 17.45
CA LEU A 640 -18.89 38.17 16.09
C LEU A 640 -17.54 38.88 15.90
N ALA A 641 -17.19 39.81 16.79
CA ALA A 641 -15.93 40.54 16.72
C ALA A 641 -14.68 39.63 16.80
N GLN A 642 -14.69 38.64 17.70
CA GLN A 642 -13.60 37.67 17.85
C GLN A 642 -13.46 36.76 16.62
N LEU A 643 -14.58 36.31 16.05
CA LEU A 643 -14.59 35.46 14.85
C LEU A 643 -14.24 36.23 13.58
N GLU A 644 -14.52 37.53 13.50
CA GLU A 644 -14.06 38.40 12.41
C GLU A 644 -12.55 38.62 12.46
N HIS A 645 -11.97 38.78 13.66
CA HIS A 645 -10.52 38.87 13.83
C HIS A 645 -9.81 37.56 13.46
N ALA A 646 -10.33 36.40 13.91
CA ALA A 646 -9.85 35.09 13.50
C ALA A 646 -9.91 34.88 11.97
N HIS A 647 -11.02 35.26 11.35
CA HIS A 647 -11.22 35.15 9.90
C HIS A 647 -10.23 36.01 9.10
N ALA A 648 -9.91 37.22 9.56
CA ALA A 648 -8.89 38.05 8.91
C ALA A 648 -7.52 37.37 8.92
N ILE A 649 -7.08 36.85 10.08
CA ILE A 649 -5.82 36.09 10.19
C ILE A 649 -5.83 34.87 9.26
N PHE A 650 -6.92 34.11 9.19
CA PHE A 650 -7.01 32.94 8.30
C PHE A 650 -7.02 33.32 6.81
N MET A 651 -7.68 34.42 6.43
CA MET A 651 -7.66 34.93 5.06
C MET A 651 -6.24 35.27 4.59
N ASP A 652 -5.44 35.89 5.45
CA ASP A 652 -4.08 36.33 5.12
C ASP A 652 -3.05 35.20 5.20
N THR A 653 -3.22 34.22 6.10
CA THR A 653 -2.26 33.12 6.32
C THR A 653 -2.51 31.87 5.48
N VAL A 654 -3.77 31.43 5.37
CA VAL A 654 -4.13 30.14 4.73
C VAL A 654 -5.11 30.29 3.57
N GLY A 655 -5.70 31.47 3.40
CA GLY A 655 -6.48 31.84 2.22
C GLY A 655 -7.95 31.43 2.26
N ARG A 656 -8.70 31.97 1.29
CA ARG A 656 -10.19 31.94 1.22
C ARG A 656 -10.87 30.56 1.17
N SER A 657 -10.16 29.52 0.73
CA SER A 657 -10.72 28.18 0.55
C SER A 657 -10.34 27.20 1.67
N HIS A 658 -9.48 27.62 2.59
CA HIS A 658 -9.01 26.80 3.69
C HIS A 658 -10.09 26.62 4.76
N PHE A 659 -10.13 25.44 5.40
CA PHE A 659 -11.21 25.08 6.33
C PHE A 659 -11.32 26.03 7.53
N TRP A 660 -10.21 26.50 8.11
CA TRP A 660 -10.22 27.49 9.20
C TRP A 660 -10.95 28.80 8.82
N THR A 661 -10.70 29.30 7.61
CA THR A 661 -11.37 30.48 7.06
C THR A 661 -12.88 30.26 6.96
N LEU A 662 -13.30 29.07 6.49
CA LEU A 662 -14.70 28.70 6.35
C LEU A 662 -15.38 28.43 7.71
N TYR A 663 -14.65 27.90 8.70
CA TYR A 663 -15.13 27.72 10.08
C TYR A 663 -15.38 29.05 10.78
N ALA A 664 -14.44 30.01 10.68
CA ALA A 664 -14.63 31.34 11.25
C ALA A 664 -15.86 32.04 10.64
N LEU A 665 -16.02 31.97 9.31
CA LEU A 665 -17.24 32.44 8.63
C LEU A 665 -18.51 31.72 9.11
N SER A 666 -18.49 30.39 9.27
CA SER A 666 -19.62 29.61 9.80
C SER A 666 -19.99 30.01 11.24
N GLY A 667 -19.00 30.30 12.08
CA GLY A 667 -19.20 30.84 13.42
C GLY A 667 -19.88 32.22 13.40
N GLN A 668 -19.38 33.14 12.56
CA GLN A 668 -19.98 34.48 12.39
C GLN A 668 -21.44 34.38 11.97
N CYS A 669 -21.79 33.42 11.09
CA CYS A 669 -23.17 33.17 10.72
C CYS A 669 -24.06 32.84 11.94
N GLY A 670 -23.55 32.02 12.88
CA GLY A 670 -24.25 31.73 14.13
C GLY A 670 -24.42 32.98 14.99
N ALA A 671 -23.35 33.75 15.20
CA ALA A 671 -23.41 34.99 15.97
C ALA A 671 -24.43 35.99 15.40
N GLU A 672 -24.48 36.16 14.08
CA GLU A 672 -25.47 37.01 13.39
C GLU A 672 -26.92 36.53 13.60
N VAL A 673 -27.17 35.21 13.65
CA VAL A 673 -28.50 34.66 14.01
C VAL A 673 -28.86 34.98 15.46
N GLY A 674 -27.90 34.86 16.38
CA GLY A 674 -28.07 35.22 17.79
C GLY A 674 -28.37 36.71 18.00
N LEU A 675 -27.68 37.59 17.26
CA LEU A 675 -27.93 39.03 17.22
C LEU A 675 -29.24 39.42 16.49
N ARG A 676 -29.97 38.46 15.93
CA ARG A 676 -31.17 38.66 15.09
C ARG A 676 -30.91 39.42 13.80
N HIS A 677 -29.68 39.45 13.31
CA HIS A 677 -29.27 40.01 12.01
C HIS A 677 -29.57 39.04 10.86
N PHE A 678 -30.83 38.58 10.75
CA PHE A 678 -31.17 37.42 9.90
C PHE A 678 -30.81 37.59 8.42
N THR A 679 -30.89 38.80 7.86
CA THR A 679 -30.49 39.06 6.47
C THR A 679 -28.98 38.86 6.26
N ALA A 680 -28.14 39.43 7.12
CA ALA A 680 -26.69 39.27 7.06
C ALA A 680 -26.28 37.81 7.32
N ALA A 681 -26.94 37.14 8.27
CA ALA A 681 -26.75 35.71 8.52
C ALA A 681 -27.03 34.84 7.28
N VAL A 682 -28.12 35.10 6.54
CA VAL A 682 -28.46 34.36 5.31
C VAL A 682 -27.40 34.58 4.22
N GLU A 683 -26.98 35.82 3.98
CA GLU A 683 -25.95 36.14 2.98
C GLU A 683 -24.60 35.49 3.32
N ARG A 684 -24.18 35.57 4.60
CA ARG A 684 -22.94 34.98 5.09
C ARG A 684 -22.99 33.45 5.01
N CYS A 685 -24.09 32.81 5.44
CA CYS A 685 -24.31 31.36 5.31
C CYS A 685 -24.21 30.89 3.86
N GLN A 686 -24.92 31.55 2.94
CA GLN A 686 -24.94 31.20 1.53
C GLN A 686 -23.53 31.28 0.93
N SER A 687 -22.76 32.33 1.27
CA SER A 687 -21.38 32.49 0.81
C SER A 687 -20.43 31.40 1.33
N VAL A 688 -20.74 30.73 2.44
CA VAL A 688 -19.95 29.62 2.98
C VAL A 688 -20.38 28.29 2.36
N ILE A 689 -21.68 28.02 2.27
CA ILE A 689 -22.23 26.78 1.70
C ILE A 689 -21.79 26.59 0.25
N THR A 690 -21.80 27.65 -0.56
CA THR A 690 -21.31 27.61 -1.96
C THR A 690 -19.80 27.30 -2.05
N ARG A 691 -19.01 27.52 -0.98
CA ARG A 691 -17.59 27.14 -0.94
C ARG A 691 -17.37 25.71 -0.47
N PHE A 692 -18.21 25.18 0.41
CA PHE A 692 -18.19 23.75 0.80
C PHE A 692 -18.41 22.82 -0.40
N GLU A 693 -19.22 23.23 -1.38
CA GLU A 693 -19.39 22.49 -2.64
C GLU A 693 -18.11 22.41 -3.50
N THR A 694 -17.06 23.14 -3.14
CA THR A 694 -15.78 23.24 -3.89
C THR A 694 -14.52 22.99 -3.05
N SER A 695 -14.67 22.68 -1.76
CA SER A 695 -13.54 22.48 -0.82
C SER A 695 -13.90 21.41 0.21
N PRO A 696 -13.04 20.41 0.48
CA PRO A 696 -13.36 19.31 1.38
C PRO A 696 -13.44 19.78 2.83
N VAL A 697 -14.66 19.95 3.34
CA VAL A 697 -14.95 20.33 4.73
C VAL A 697 -15.81 19.25 5.39
N PRO A 698 -15.60 18.90 6.68
CA PRO A 698 -16.38 17.86 7.36
C PRO A 698 -17.91 18.13 7.34
N PRO A 699 -18.73 17.12 7.00
CA PRO A 699 -20.20 17.20 6.97
C PRO A 699 -20.85 17.85 8.20
N VAL A 700 -20.33 17.66 9.42
CA VAL A 700 -20.83 18.37 10.63
C VAL A 700 -20.87 19.89 10.45
N TRP A 701 -19.84 20.51 9.87
CA TRP A 701 -19.79 21.97 9.72
C TRP A 701 -20.67 22.47 8.58
N GLU A 702 -20.77 21.73 7.48
CA GLU A 702 -21.73 22.00 6.40
C GLU A 702 -23.18 21.90 6.91
N GLY A 703 -23.50 20.83 7.63
CA GLY A 703 -24.79 20.60 8.27
C GLY A 703 -25.18 21.69 9.27
N ARG A 704 -24.29 22.02 10.21
CA ARG A 704 -24.52 23.11 11.19
C ARG A 704 -24.69 24.48 10.52
N THR A 705 -23.92 24.78 9.47
CA THR A 705 -24.06 26.03 8.70
C THR A 705 -25.39 26.10 7.95
N ARG A 706 -25.81 25.00 7.30
CA ARG A 706 -27.13 24.92 6.67
C ARG A 706 -28.26 25.04 7.70
N PHE A 707 -28.14 24.45 8.89
CA PHE A 707 -29.17 24.59 9.91
C PHE A 707 -29.29 26.03 10.44
N ARG A 708 -28.17 26.70 10.74
CA ARG A 708 -28.16 28.14 11.08
C ARG A 708 -28.81 29.00 9.99
N MET A 709 -28.56 28.68 8.72
CA MET A 709 -29.25 29.32 7.60
C MET A 709 -30.76 29.05 7.59
N ALA A 710 -31.20 27.84 7.94
CA ALA A 710 -32.62 27.52 8.05
C ALA A 710 -33.30 28.33 9.17
N GLU A 711 -32.66 28.48 10.34
CA GLU A 711 -33.16 29.31 11.44
C GLU A 711 -33.26 30.79 11.04
N ALA A 712 -32.24 31.32 10.36
CA ALA A 712 -32.23 32.67 9.82
C ALA A 712 -33.35 32.88 8.78
N LEU A 713 -33.51 31.94 7.84
CA LEU A 713 -34.57 31.95 6.84
C LEU A 713 -35.96 31.93 7.49
N TRP A 714 -36.17 31.07 8.49
CA TRP A 714 -37.43 30.96 9.23
C TRP A 714 -37.78 32.29 9.91
N ARG A 715 -36.85 32.85 10.69
CA ARG A 715 -37.03 34.12 11.41
C ARG A 715 -37.10 35.35 10.47
N SER A 716 -36.60 35.24 9.24
CA SER A 716 -36.78 36.24 8.16
C SER A 716 -38.11 36.12 7.39
N GLY A 717 -38.98 35.17 7.73
CA GLY A 717 -40.28 34.97 7.07
C GLY A 717 -40.23 34.14 5.78
N ARG A 718 -39.20 33.29 5.60
CA ARG A 718 -38.98 32.42 4.41
C ARG A 718 -39.12 30.92 4.77
N PRO A 719 -40.31 30.44 5.20
CA PRO A 719 -40.47 29.14 5.85
C PRO A 719 -40.22 27.93 4.95
N GLU A 720 -40.53 28.01 3.65
CA GLU A 720 -40.32 26.89 2.72
C GLU A 720 -38.84 26.71 2.35
N GLU A 721 -38.09 27.81 2.23
CA GLU A 721 -36.64 27.78 2.04
C GLU A 721 -35.94 27.28 3.31
N ALA A 722 -36.39 27.74 4.48
CA ALA A 722 -35.91 27.26 5.78
C ALA A 722 -36.08 25.74 5.92
N ARG A 723 -37.28 25.22 5.65
CA ARG A 723 -37.56 23.77 5.69
C ARG A 723 -36.73 22.98 4.68
N THR A 724 -36.47 23.54 3.50
CA THR A 724 -35.62 22.91 2.48
C THR A 724 -34.18 22.82 2.96
N MET A 725 -33.65 23.92 3.50
CA MET A 725 -32.28 24.01 4.01
C MET A 725 -32.07 23.12 5.26
N ALA A 726 -33.04 23.06 6.17
CA ALA A 726 -33.01 22.16 7.33
C ALA A 726 -33.03 20.67 6.91
N ARG A 727 -33.80 20.28 5.88
CA ARG A 727 -33.75 18.90 5.34
C ARG A 727 -32.39 18.57 4.73
N GLN A 728 -31.73 19.53 4.08
CA GLN A 728 -30.37 19.36 3.56
C GLN A 728 -29.35 19.24 4.70
N ALA A 729 -29.48 20.07 5.74
CA ALA A 729 -28.66 20.00 6.95
C ALA A 729 -28.75 18.63 7.63
N ALA A 730 -29.97 18.15 7.89
CA ALA A 730 -30.21 16.83 8.51
C ALA A 730 -29.58 15.69 7.70
N ARG A 731 -29.72 15.70 6.36
CA ARG A 731 -29.14 14.68 5.48
C ARG A 731 -27.61 14.65 5.51
N VAL A 732 -26.97 15.82 5.51
CA VAL A 732 -25.51 15.93 5.51
C VAL A 732 -24.93 15.57 6.89
N ILE A 733 -25.59 15.95 7.98
CA ILE A 733 -25.05 15.70 9.32
C ILE A 733 -25.36 14.30 9.88
N ALA A 734 -26.41 13.63 9.39
CA ALA A 734 -26.85 12.31 9.89
C ALA A 734 -25.76 11.20 9.93
N PRO A 735 -24.77 11.12 9.01
CA PRO A 735 -23.69 10.14 9.10
C PRO A 735 -22.72 10.38 10.26
N GLU A 736 -22.56 11.63 10.72
CA GLU A 736 -21.52 12.03 11.68
C GLU A 736 -22.08 12.41 13.05
N ASP A 737 -23.21 13.12 13.11
CA ASP A 737 -23.92 13.47 14.35
C ASP A 737 -25.43 13.16 14.22
N PRO A 738 -25.82 11.88 14.44
CA PRO A 738 -27.23 11.46 14.38
C PRO A 738 -28.11 12.10 15.47
N ALA A 739 -27.52 12.63 16.55
CA ALA A 739 -28.28 13.31 17.60
C ALA A 739 -28.71 14.70 17.14
N TYR A 740 -27.79 15.46 16.56
CA TYR A 740 -28.09 16.76 15.94
C TYR A 740 -29.01 16.60 14.72
N ALA A 741 -28.85 15.54 13.92
CA ALA A 741 -29.80 15.23 12.84
C ALA A 741 -31.24 15.06 13.38
N ARG A 742 -31.43 14.31 14.48
CA ARG A 742 -32.75 14.16 15.13
C ARG A 742 -33.29 15.48 15.68
N MET A 743 -32.44 16.33 16.25
CA MET A 743 -32.83 17.68 16.69
C MET A 743 -33.36 18.53 15.51
N ILE A 744 -32.71 18.46 14.35
CA ILE A 744 -33.19 19.14 13.12
C ILE A 744 -34.52 18.51 12.64
N GLU A 745 -34.67 17.19 12.72
CA GLU A 745 -35.93 16.51 12.38
C GLU A 745 -37.08 16.84 13.35
N GLU A 746 -36.79 17.16 14.62
CA GLU A 746 -37.75 17.65 15.60
C GLU A 746 -38.13 19.11 15.34
N TRP A 747 -37.14 19.98 15.09
CA TRP A 747 -37.38 21.35 14.63
C TRP A 747 -38.19 21.38 13.33
N LEU A 748 -37.99 20.44 12.41
CA LEU A 748 -38.80 20.33 11.18
C LEU A 748 -40.28 19.97 11.43
N LYS A 749 -40.61 19.35 12.57
CA LYS A 749 -42.00 19.07 12.99
C LYS A 749 -42.63 20.30 13.63
N ASP A 750 -41.89 20.96 14.53
CA ASP A 750 -42.31 22.20 15.18
C ASP A 750 -41.13 23.19 15.29
N PRO A 751 -41.00 24.15 14.35
CA PRO A 751 -39.93 25.15 14.38
C PRO A 751 -40.00 26.16 15.53
N THR A 752 -41.01 26.08 16.42
CA THR A 752 -41.20 26.99 17.56
C THR A 752 -40.68 26.43 18.89
N THR A 753 -40.16 25.20 18.92
CA THR A 753 -39.72 24.54 20.17
C THR A 753 -38.40 25.04 20.75
N ASN A 754 -37.62 25.84 20.00
CA ASN A 754 -36.35 26.47 20.42
C ASN A 754 -36.43 28.01 20.38
N GLU A 755 -37.51 28.61 20.89
CA GLU A 755 -37.62 30.08 21.07
C GLU A 755 -36.90 30.60 22.32
#